data_AF-A0AA39DCR2-F1
#
_entry.id   AF-A0AA39DCR2-F1
#
_cell.length_a   1.000
_cell.length_b   1.000
_cell.length_c   1.000
_cell.angle_alpha   90.00
_cell.angle_beta   90.00
_cell.angle_gamma   90.00
#
_symmetry.space_group_name_H-M   'P 1'
#
loop_
_entity.id
_entity.type
_entity.pdbx_description
1 polymer ?
#
loop_
_entity_poly.entity_id
_entity_poly.type
_entity_poly.pdbx_seq_one_letter_code
_entity_poly.pdbx_strand_id
1 'polypeptide(L)'
;MGWQTSQMLLPYKTMFLHKKVQVDVVVIESDDVAKAIAEEIAKSTIHKLVIGASSSGMFSRKVKGQSLSLRISECTPSFCTVYTTSKGQLSSVRPSDSDKNGSIKDDSSDASSTTSSSSHSSSTHAGSAASYSHFHSPSLPMQRFQALSTINRTLLHTRTGSIETNYSRRQSLDIREEENFMSPCPSNSDIGYAPSQVSSVRSFLTDDQSWISDQASTSDAFTESSSGSQVNINFELEKLRVELRHVRGIYAMAQSENIDAARKLNDLSKRRLEEADKLKEIKLKEEEARELARKEKEKYEAAKREAEYARECAEKEALQRKEAEIKALHDVKEKEKLENALVGPVQSYQEFTWEEIVSATSSFSENLQIGKGAHGTVYRCNLHHTTAAVKVLHSKEGHRTKEFQQELEVLSKIRHPHLLLLLGACPDHDCLVYEYMENGSLEERLLQKDNTAPIPWFERYRIAWEVASTLVFLHNSKPKSIIHRDLKPANILLDHNLVSKIGDVGLSTMLNPDSSICNINTGPVGTLCYLDPEYQRTGLVSPKSDVYAFGMVVLQLLTAKRAIALAHLVETAIQDDQLMEILDPMAGQWPMKETKELALLGLSCLELRRRDRPDLKDEVLPALERLKDVADRSRDSVPKVQLASPNHFVCPILKDVMHDPCVAADGYTYDRRAIEKWVEENDNSPMTNLALPNKNLIPNYTLLSAIMEWKSQSNQ
;
A
#
# COMPACT_ATOMS: atom_id res chain seq x y z
N MET A 1 -11.46 12.23 -35.59
CA MET A 1 -12.02 11.73 -34.32
C MET A 1 -12.27 10.22 -34.34
N GLY A 2 -13.33 9.71 -34.99
CA GLY A 2 -13.83 8.33 -34.78
C GLY A 2 -12.82 7.16 -34.77
N TRP A 3 -11.79 7.16 -35.64
CA TRP A 3 -10.79 6.08 -35.68
C TRP A 3 -9.99 5.95 -34.37
N GLN A 4 -9.74 7.07 -33.69
CA GLN A 4 -8.96 7.15 -32.45
C GLN A 4 -9.78 6.68 -31.24
N THR A 5 -11.07 7.02 -31.20
CA THR A 5 -12.04 6.55 -30.18
C THR A 5 -12.16 5.02 -30.18
N SER A 6 -12.23 4.42 -31.37
CA SER A 6 -12.34 2.96 -31.53
C SER A 6 -11.12 2.20 -30.99
N GLN A 7 -9.91 2.76 -31.11
CA GLN A 7 -8.72 2.15 -30.50
C GLN A 7 -8.70 2.29 -28.98
N MET A 8 -9.10 3.44 -28.43
CA MET A 8 -9.13 3.65 -26.98
C MET A 8 -10.10 2.72 -26.23
N LEU A 9 -11.18 2.29 -26.89
CA LEU A 9 -12.18 1.37 -26.32
C LEU A 9 -11.87 -0.12 -26.56
N LEU A 10 -10.86 -0.43 -27.39
CA LEU A 10 -10.52 -1.81 -27.77
C LEU A 10 -10.21 -2.74 -26.59
N PRO A 11 -9.42 -2.35 -25.55
CA PRO A 11 -9.13 -3.24 -24.41
C PRO A 11 -10.39 -3.66 -23.65
N TYR A 12 -11.34 -2.73 -23.48
CA TYR A 12 -12.62 -2.99 -22.82
C TYR A 12 -13.50 -3.93 -23.65
N LYS A 13 -13.53 -3.75 -24.98
CA LYS A 13 -14.26 -4.67 -25.87
C LYS A 13 -13.71 -6.10 -25.76
N THR A 14 -12.40 -6.29 -25.74
CA THR A 14 -11.76 -7.59 -25.53
C THR A 14 -12.12 -8.21 -24.17
N MET A 15 -12.16 -7.42 -23.10
CA MET A 15 -12.54 -7.89 -21.76
C MET A 15 -13.99 -8.44 -21.72
N PHE A 16 -14.94 -7.79 -22.39
CA PHE A 16 -16.32 -8.26 -22.45
C PHE A 16 -16.52 -9.45 -23.40
N LEU A 17 -15.80 -9.50 -24.52
CA LEU A 17 -15.78 -10.66 -25.42
C LEU A 17 -15.29 -11.92 -24.70
N HIS A 18 -14.23 -11.82 -23.87
CA HIS A 18 -13.77 -12.93 -23.02
C HIS A 18 -14.84 -13.44 -22.02
N LYS A 19 -15.82 -12.61 -21.68
CA LYS A 19 -16.97 -12.97 -20.82
C LYS A 19 -18.24 -13.32 -21.60
N LYS A 20 -18.15 -13.46 -22.94
CA LYS A 20 -19.28 -13.74 -23.86
C LYS A 20 -20.40 -12.69 -23.80
N VAL A 21 -20.07 -11.44 -23.48
CA VAL A 21 -21.02 -10.32 -23.46
C VAL A 21 -20.93 -9.55 -24.79
N GLN A 22 -22.07 -9.33 -25.44
CA GLN A 22 -22.16 -8.48 -26.64
C GLN A 22 -21.91 -7.01 -26.28
N VAL A 23 -21.12 -6.31 -27.09
CA VAL A 23 -20.76 -4.90 -26.86
C VAL A 23 -20.80 -4.11 -28.17
N ASP A 24 -21.76 -3.19 -28.20
CA ASP A 24 -21.91 -2.17 -29.22
C ASP A 24 -21.35 -0.82 -28.70
N VAL A 25 -20.88 0.03 -29.61
CA VAL A 25 -20.24 1.32 -29.27
C VAL A 25 -20.99 2.44 -29.95
N VAL A 26 -21.60 3.31 -29.14
CA VAL A 26 -22.34 4.49 -29.60
C VAL A 26 -21.47 5.73 -29.37
N VAL A 27 -21.44 6.62 -30.36
CA VAL A 27 -20.81 7.95 -30.27
C VAL A 27 -21.91 8.99 -30.45
N ILE A 28 -21.95 9.98 -29.57
CA ILE A 28 -22.97 11.04 -29.54
C ILE A 28 -22.24 12.39 -29.58
N GLU A 29 -22.65 13.28 -30.46
CA GLU A 29 -22.13 14.64 -30.57
C GLU A 29 -23.19 15.62 -30.02
N SER A 30 -22.83 16.42 -29.01
CA SER A 30 -23.74 17.34 -28.32
C SER A 30 -22.97 18.33 -27.43
N ASP A 31 -23.53 19.52 -27.23
CA ASP A 31 -22.94 20.58 -26.41
C ASP A 31 -23.09 20.34 -24.89
N ASP A 32 -24.04 19.50 -24.44
CA ASP A 32 -24.15 19.08 -23.05
C ASP A 32 -24.15 17.55 -22.91
N VAL A 33 -23.01 17.03 -22.43
CA VAL A 33 -22.75 15.61 -22.21
C VAL A 33 -23.75 14.94 -21.25
N ALA A 34 -24.24 15.65 -20.23
CA ALA A 34 -25.19 15.09 -19.27
C ALA A 34 -26.59 14.96 -19.86
N LYS A 35 -27.01 15.95 -20.67
CA LYS A 35 -28.26 15.88 -21.42
C LYS A 35 -28.21 14.80 -22.51
N ALA A 36 -27.13 14.74 -23.29
CA ALA A 36 -26.97 13.76 -24.37
C ALA A 36 -27.03 12.30 -23.88
N ILE A 37 -26.39 12.00 -22.75
CA ILE A 37 -26.44 10.66 -22.14
C ILE A 37 -27.87 10.36 -21.63
N ALA A 38 -28.56 11.34 -21.03
CA ALA A 38 -29.93 11.16 -20.57
C ALA A 38 -30.93 10.92 -21.71
N GLU A 39 -30.79 11.63 -22.84
CA GLU A 39 -31.64 11.48 -24.02
C GLU A 39 -31.44 10.10 -24.70
N GLU A 40 -30.21 9.61 -24.82
CA GLU A 40 -29.96 8.27 -25.36
C GLU A 40 -30.43 7.15 -24.41
N ILE A 41 -30.33 7.35 -23.08
CA ILE A 41 -30.91 6.41 -22.10
C ILE A 41 -32.44 6.35 -22.21
N ALA A 42 -33.10 7.49 -22.45
CA ALA A 42 -34.55 7.55 -22.68
C ALA A 42 -34.94 6.81 -23.98
N LYS A 43 -34.20 7.09 -25.07
CA LYS A 43 -34.40 6.54 -26.41
C LYS A 43 -34.15 5.02 -26.51
N SER A 44 -33.09 4.53 -25.86
CA SER A 44 -32.71 3.11 -25.86
C SER A 44 -33.12 2.36 -24.58
N THR A 45 -34.02 2.94 -23.76
CA THR A 45 -34.65 2.30 -22.59
C THR A 45 -33.65 1.63 -21.62
N ILE A 46 -32.50 2.28 -21.37
CA ILE A 46 -31.40 1.67 -20.61
C ILE A 46 -31.71 1.68 -19.11
N HIS A 47 -32.00 0.51 -18.52
CA HIS A 47 -32.37 0.40 -17.09
C HIS A 47 -31.20 0.49 -16.09
N LYS A 48 -29.94 0.32 -16.53
CA LYS A 48 -28.76 0.37 -15.64
C LYS A 48 -27.61 1.12 -16.32
N LEU A 49 -27.17 2.23 -15.72
CA LEU A 49 -26.05 3.05 -16.19
C LEU A 49 -24.87 2.93 -15.22
N VAL A 50 -23.64 2.77 -15.73
CA VAL A 50 -22.42 2.82 -14.91
C VAL A 50 -21.53 3.97 -15.40
N ILE A 51 -21.16 4.87 -14.50
CA ILE A 51 -20.39 6.08 -14.78
C ILE A 51 -19.06 6.05 -14.03
N GLY A 52 -17.96 6.38 -14.69
CA GLY A 52 -16.69 6.69 -14.02
C GLY A 52 -16.67 8.13 -13.49
N ALA A 53 -16.27 8.32 -12.24
CA ALA A 53 -15.99 9.63 -11.63
C ALA A 53 -14.48 9.86 -11.52
N SER A 54 -14.00 10.91 -12.19
CA SER A 54 -12.60 11.35 -12.12
C SER A 54 -12.31 12.05 -10.80
N SER A 55 -11.32 11.55 -10.05
CA SER A 55 -10.80 12.26 -8.88
C SER A 55 -9.92 13.43 -9.33
N SER A 56 -10.29 14.66 -9.00
CA SER A 56 -9.49 15.85 -9.31
C SER A 56 -8.11 15.79 -8.61
N GLY A 57 -7.05 15.94 -9.40
CA GLY A 57 -5.67 16.03 -8.90
C GLY A 57 -5.41 17.35 -8.17
N MET A 58 -4.41 17.34 -7.29
CA MET A 58 -4.11 18.42 -6.31
C MET A 58 -3.72 19.80 -6.92
N PHE A 59 -3.67 19.94 -8.25
CA PHE A 59 -3.27 21.17 -8.94
C PHE A 59 -4.37 21.80 -9.83
N SER A 60 -5.60 21.26 -9.83
CA SER A 60 -6.72 21.96 -10.49
C SER A 60 -7.35 23.01 -9.57
N ARG A 61 -7.39 24.26 -10.04
CA ARG A 61 -7.98 25.40 -9.32
C ARG A 61 -9.48 25.15 -9.07
N LYS A 62 -9.96 25.35 -7.83
CA LYS A 62 -11.37 25.14 -7.43
C LYS A 62 -12.34 26.01 -8.25
N VAL A 63 -12.83 25.50 -9.38
CA VAL A 63 -14.03 26.01 -10.05
C VAL A 63 -15.26 25.47 -9.32
N LYS A 64 -16.23 26.34 -9.05
CA LYS A 64 -17.41 26.05 -8.23
C LYS A 64 -18.53 25.38 -9.06
N GLY A 65 -18.24 24.20 -9.61
CA GLY A 65 -19.16 23.42 -10.44
C GLY A 65 -19.42 22.01 -9.89
N GLN A 66 -20.63 21.48 -10.11
CA GLN A 66 -20.95 20.08 -9.81
C GLN A 66 -20.08 19.13 -10.63
N SER A 67 -19.69 17.98 -10.06
CA SER A 67 -19.01 16.92 -10.81
C SER A 67 -19.87 16.45 -11.99
N LEU A 68 -19.26 16.20 -13.15
CA LEU A 68 -19.98 15.76 -14.35
C LEU A 68 -20.77 14.46 -14.09
N SER A 69 -20.23 13.54 -13.27
CA SER A 69 -20.92 12.31 -12.89
C SER A 69 -22.19 12.55 -12.05
N LEU A 70 -22.22 13.64 -11.26
CA LEU A 70 -23.43 14.07 -10.55
C LEU A 70 -24.45 14.66 -11.52
N ARG A 71 -24.02 15.56 -12.43
CA ARG A 71 -24.91 16.12 -13.47
C ARG A 71 -25.56 15.02 -14.32
N ILE A 72 -24.80 14.01 -14.76
CA ILE A 72 -25.36 12.86 -15.50
C ILE A 72 -26.36 12.10 -14.61
N SER A 73 -26.03 11.84 -13.33
CA SER A 73 -26.94 11.15 -12.39
C SER A 73 -28.21 11.95 -12.05
N GLU A 74 -28.16 13.28 -12.13
CA GLU A 74 -29.31 14.17 -11.97
C GLU A 74 -30.19 14.19 -13.25
N CYS A 75 -29.58 14.26 -14.43
CA CYS A 75 -30.31 14.29 -15.72
C CYS A 75 -30.89 12.94 -16.17
N THR A 76 -30.32 11.80 -15.73
CA THR A 76 -30.72 10.46 -16.21
C THR A 76 -32.20 10.14 -15.88
N PRO A 77 -33.02 9.60 -16.81
CA PRO A 77 -34.41 9.21 -16.55
C PRO A 77 -34.61 8.33 -15.31
N SER A 78 -35.72 8.49 -14.59
CA SER A 78 -35.89 7.86 -13.25
C SER A 78 -36.18 6.35 -13.26
N PHE A 79 -36.44 5.75 -14.43
CA PHE A 79 -36.49 4.29 -14.61
C PHE A 79 -35.09 3.63 -14.67
N CYS A 80 -34.02 4.42 -14.71
CA CYS A 80 -32.65 3.95 -14.84
C CYS A 80 -31.88 4.04 -13.51
N THR A 81 -31.30 2.92 -13.07
CA THR A 81 -30.45 2.87 -11.88
C THR A 81 -29.01 3.23 -12.26
N VAL A 82 -28.49 4.30 -11.64
CA VAL A 82 -27.17 4.86 -11.94
C VAL A 82 -26.16 4.44 -10.88
N TYR A 83 -25.05 3.84 -11.31
CA TYR A 83 -23.92 3.44 -10.47
C TYR A 83 -22.72 4.34 -10.79
N THR A 84 -22.24 5.12 -9.82
CA THR A 84 -21.02 5.93 -9.99
C THR A 84 -19.84 5.19 -9.37
N THR A 85 -18.77 4.98 -10.13
CA THR A 85 -17.56 4.28 -9.68
C THR A 85 -16.34 5.19 -9.75
N SER A 86 -15.38 5.03 -8.85
CA SER A 86 -14.08 5.71 -8.92
C SER A 86 -12.97 4.79 -8.41
N LYS A 87 -11.82 4.79 -9.10
CA LYS A 87 -10.65 3.93 -8.78
C LYS A 87 -10.98 2.44 -8.56
N GLY A 88 -11.98 1.92 -9.29
CA GLY A 88 -12.44 0.53 -9.20
C GLY A 88 -13.43 0.23 -8.08
N GLN A 89 -13.79 1.19 -7.24
CA GLN A 89 -14.80 1.04 -6.17
C GLN A 89 -16.10 1.77 -6.51
N LEU A 90 -17.22 1.30 -5.95
CA LEU A 90 -18.53 1.93 -6.08
C LEU A 90 -18.63 3.13 -5.14
N SER A 91 -18.83 4.32 -5.70
CA SER A 91 -18.84 5.60 -4.98
C SER A 91 -20.25 6.08 -4.61
N SER A 92 -21.26 5.77 -5.42
CA SER A 92 -22.67 6.07 -5.14
C SER A 92 -23.61 5.27 -6.05
N VAL A 93 -24.86 5.09 -5.62
CA VAL A 93 -25.94 4.50 -6.42
C VAL A 93 -27.19 5.39 -6.33
N ARG A 94 -27.82 5.68 -7.47
CA ARG A 94 -29.15 6.28 -7.55
C ARG A 94 -30.14 5.22 -8.07
N PRO A 95 -30.97 4.61 -7.21
CA PRO A 95 -31.94 3.59 -7.62
C PRO A 95 -33.04 4.17 -8.50
N SER A 96 -33.57 3.34 -9.40
CA SER A 96 -34.75 3.62 -10.19
C SER A 96 -36.00 3.75 -9.31
N ASP A 97 -37.04 4.40 -9.81
CA ASP A 97 -38.33 4.46 -9.09
C ASP A 97 -39.01 3.08 -8.98
N SER A 98 -38.76 2.18 -9.93
CA SER A 98 -39.17 0.77 -9.88
C SER A 98 -38.53 0.02 -8.70
N ASP A 99 -37.24 0.23 -8.43
CA ASP A 99 -36.52 -0.44 -7.34
C ASP A 99 -37.00 0.00 -5.94
N LYS A 100 -37.73 1.12 -5.82
CA LYS A 100 -38.21 1.67 -4.53
C LYS A 100 -39.48 0.98 -4.00
N ASN A 101 -40.30 0.41 -4.88
CA ASN A 101 -41.58 -0.21 -4.49
C ASN A 101 -41.50 -1.74 -4.25
N GLY A 102 -40.34 -2.36 -4.49
CA GLY A 102 -40.17 -3.82 -4.49
C GLY A 102 -39.89 -4.49 -3.13
N SER A 103 -40.31 -3.93 -1.98
CA SER A 103 -39.99 -4.53 -0.67
C SER A 103 -40.92 -4.16 0.50
N ILE A 104 -42.20 -4.54 0.41
CA ILE A 104 -43.01 -5.09 1.53
C ILE A 104 -44.08 -6.03 0.93
N LYS A 105 -43.96 -7.34 1.19
CA LYS A 105 -45.07 -8.32 1.12
C LYS A 105 -44.65 -9.63 1.79
N ASP A 106 -45.14 -9.85 3.01
CA ASP A 106 -45.32 -11.17 3.61
C ASP A 106 -46.81 -11.25 3.99
N ASP A 107 -47.51 -12.27 3.49
CA ASP A 107 -48.93 -12.51 3.79
C ASP A 107 -49.06 -13.51 4.97
N SER A 108 -50.08 -13.37 5.82
CA SER A 108 -50.16 -14.07 7.13
C SER A 108 -51.48 -14.81 7.38
N SER A 109 -51.46 -16.14 7.27
CA SER A 109 -52.38 -17.11 7.88
C SER A 109 -51.68 -18.49 7.91
N ASP A 110 -51.95 -19.44 8.81
CA ASP A 110 -53.15 -19.64 9.64
C ASP A 110 -52.85 -19.89 11.14
N ALA A 111 -53.91 -20.01 11.95
CA ALA A 111 -53.86 -19.93 13.41
C ALA A 111 -54.10 -21.26 14.16
N SER A 112 -53.43 -21.41 15.31
CA SER A 112 -53.95 -22.01 16.58
C SER A 112 -52.84 -21.99 17.65
N SER A 113 -53.10 -21.85 18.96
CA SER A 113 -54.36 -21.69 19.70
C SER A 113 -54.14 -20.92 21.03
N THR A 114 -55.20 -20.31 21.58
CA THR A 114 -55.50 -20.07 23.03
C THR A 114 -54.41 -19.44 23.95
N THR A 115 -54.67 -18.41 24.77
CA THR A 115 -55.95 -17.81 25.24
C THR A 115 -55.76 -16.35 25.72
N SER A 116 -56.87 -15.65 25.98
CA SER A 116 -56.93 -14.30 26.59
C SER A 116 -56.41 -14.29 28.05
N SER A 117 -56.11 -13.17 28.71
CA SER A 117 -56.76 -11.84 28.80
C SER A 117 -55.77 -10.86 29.49
N SER A 118 -55.87 -9.54 29.60
CA SER A 118 -56.75 -8.41 29.28
C SER A 118 -55.96 -7.14 29.69
N SER A 119 -56.33 -5.94 29.24
CA SER A 119 -55.59 -4.68 29.50
C SER A 119 -56.19 -3.82 30.63
N HIS A 120 -55.45 -2.76 31.03
CA HIS A 120 -55.83 -1.47 31.68
C HIS A 120 -54.70 -1.01 32.67
N SER A 121 -54.41 0.28 32.93
CA SER A 121 -54.71 1.56 32.25
C SER A 121 -53.94 2.75 32.88
N SER A 122 -53.77 3.87 32.15
CA SER A 122 -53.75 5.29 32.62
C SER A 122 -52.72 5.86 33.62
N SER A 123 -52.35 7.15 33.39
CA SER A 123 -51.96 8.20 34.37
C SER A 123 -50.56 8.14 35.03
N THR A 124 -49.89 9.23 35.50
CA THR A 124 -49.94 10.71 35.28
C THR A 124 -48.64 11.37 35.85
N HIS A 125 -48.42 12.68 35.60
CA HIS A 125 -47.50 13.61 36.31
C HIS A 125 -45.96 13.37 36.19
N ALA A 126 -45.07 14.27 36.66
CA ALA A 126 -44.96 15.74 36.54
C ALA A 126 -43.60 16.23 37.14
N GLY A 127 -43.11 17.41 36.73
CA GLY A 127 -41.87 18.05 37.24
C GLY A 127 -40.61 17.68 36.43
N SER A 128 -39.79 18.57 35.86
CA SER A 128 -39.42 19.98 36.08
C SER A 128 -38.31 20.24 37.10
N ALA A 129 -37.07 20.40 36.59
CA ALA A 129 -36.09 21.43 36.97
C ALA A 129 -34.89 21.39 35.99
N ALA A 130 -34.16 22.48 35.85
CA ALA A 130 -32.93 22.56 35.05
C ALA A 130 -31.76 23.09 35.90
N SER A 131 -30.51 22.77 35.52
CA SER A 131 -29.61 23.75 34.85
C SER A 131 -28.12 23.31 34.86
N TYR A 132 -27.31 24.07 34.11
CA TYR A 132 -25.84 24.20 34.14
C TYR A 132 -24.94 22.99 33.82
N SER A 133 -24.64 22.87 32.52
CA SER A 133 -23.29 22.86 31.92
C SER A 133 -22.07 22.43 32.75
N HIS A 134 -21.27 21.53 32.19
CA HIS A 134 -19.84 21.79 31.98
C HIS A 134 -19.33 21.13 30.68
N PHE A 135 -18.42 21.78 29.97
CA PHE A 135 -17.74 21.22 28.79
C PHE A 135 -16.55 20.36 29.22
N HIS A 136 -16.48 19.11 28.76
CA HIS A 136 -15.21 18.40 28.58
C HIS A 136 -15.22 17.66 27.25
N SER A 137 -14.23 17.93 26.41
CA SER A 137 -13.98 17.18 25.17
C SER A 137 -13.43 15.79 25.52
N PRO A 138 -13.95 14.69 24.96
CA PRO A 138 -13.38 13.36 25.18
C PRO A 138 -11.99 13.25 24.54
N SER A 139 -11.09 12.52 25.19
CA SER A 139 -9.72 12.31 24.73
C SER A 139 -9.62 11.34 23.55
N LEU A 140 -8.52 11.42 22.81
CA LEU A 140 -8.27 10.68 21.56
C LEU A 140 -8.50 9.16 21.60
N PRO A 141 -8.29 8.41 22.71
CA PRO A 141 -8.61 6.98 22.77
C PRO A 141 -10.10 6.67 22.51
N MET A 142 -11.02 7.54 22.92
CA MET A 142 -12.47 7.31 22.80
C MET A 142 -12.94 7.26 21.33
N GLN A 143 -12.23 7.94 20.42
CA GLN A 143 -12.54 7.92 18.98
C GLN A 143 -12.22 6.57 18.32
N ARG A 144 -11.27 5.79 18.87
CA ARG A 144 -10.98 4.41 18.40
C ARG A 144 -12.17 3.47 18.68
N PHE A 145 -12.84 3.63 19.83
CA PHE A 145 -14.01 2.81 20.17
C PHE A 145 -15.25 3.13 19.32
N GLN A 146 -15.52 4.42 19.04
CA GLN A 146 -16.64 4.80 18.17
C GLN A 146 -16.52 4.25 16.74
N ALA A 147 -15.30 4.09 16.23
CA ALA A 147 -15.05 3.45 14.94
C ALA A 147 -15.43 1.95 14.94
N LEU A 148 -15.29 1.25 16.07
CA LEU A 148 -15.59 -0.18 16.20
C LEU A 148 -17.06 -0.45 16.57
N SER A 149 -17.67 0.36 17.44
CA SER A 149 -19.09 0.20 17.81
C SER A 149 -20.04 0.42 16.63
N THR A 150 -19.63 1.24 15.65
CA THR A 150 -20.42 1.56 14.45
C THR A 150 -20.46 0.39 13.45
N ILE A 151 -19.50 -0.54 13.52
CA ILE A 151 -19.45 -1.72 12.64
C ILE A 151 -20.46 -2.78 13.10
N ASN A 152 -20.51 -3.08 14.41
CA ASN A 152 -21.34 -4.15 14.95
C ASN A 152 -22.85 -3.85 15.01
N ARG A 153 -23.28 -2.60 14.80
CA ARG A 153 -24.72 -2.21 14.84
C ARG A 153 -25.36 -2.02 13.46
N THR A 154 -24.63 -2.25 12.37
CA THR A 154 -25.08 -1.96 10.99
C THR A 154 -25.20 -3.23 10.13
N LEU A 155 -25.24 -4.41 10.76
CA LEU A 155 -25.31 -5.73 10.09
C LEU A 155 -26.57 -6.53 10.47
N LEU A 156 -27.54 -5.90 11.16
CA LEU A 156 -28.87 -6.45 11.43
C LEU A 156 -29.94 -5.41 11.07
N HIS A 157 -30.66 -5.70 9.98
CA HIS A 157 -31.77 -4.95 9.38
C HIS A 157 -31.53 -3.49 8.95
N THR A 158 -31.80 -3.27 7.66
CA THR A 158 -32.02 -1.95 7.07
C THR A 158 -33.40 -1.39 7.44
N ARG A 159 -33.44 -0.16 7.95
CA ARG A 159 -34.31 0.88 7.35
C ARG A 159 -33.89 2.29 7.72
N THR A 160 -34.07 3.19 6.75
CA THR A 160 -33.97 4.65 6.89
C THR A 160 -35.07 5.17 7.82
N GLY A 161 -34.75 6.18 8.62
CA GLY A 161 -35.77 7.05 9.20
C GLY A 161 -36.54 7.83 8.11
N SER A 162 -37.72 8.30 8.48
CA SER A 162 -38.53 9.25 7.70
C SER A 162 -38.63 10.59 8.44
N ILE A 163 -39.32 11.57 7.84
CA ILE A 163 -39.75 12.85 8.45
C ILE A 163 -38.58 13.86 8.57
N GLU A 164 -38.66 15.12 8.12
CA GLU A 164 -39.82 15.94 7.70
C GLU A 164 -39.46 16.98 6.60
N THR A 165 -40.46 17.39 5.78
CA THR A 165 -40.75 18.72 5.16
C THR A 165 -39.66 19.67 4.60
N ASN A 166 -39.96 20.69 3.79
CA ASN A 166 -40.88 20.94 2.65
C ASN A 166 -40.65 22.40 2.16
N TYR A 167 -41.21 22.78 1.00
CA TYR A 167 -41.33 24.17 0.46
C TYR A 167 -40.00 24.97 0.28
N SER A 168 -39.45 25.24 -0.93
CA SER A 168 -39.99 25.77 -2.20
C SER A 168 -40.16 27.32 -2.26
N ARG A 169 -40.36 27.83 -3.49
CA ARG A 169 -40.40 29.26 -3.93
C ARG A 169 -38.99 29.90 -4.07
N ARG A 170 -38.42 30.08 -5.26
CA ARG A 170 -38.79 30.85 -6.50
C ARG A 170 -38.51 32.36 -6.41
N GLN A 171 -38.02 32.88 -7.55
CA GLN A 171 -38.03 34.29 -8.00
C GLN A 171 -37.08 35.25 -7.25
N SER A 172 -36.54 36.33 -7.86
CA SER A 172 -36.35 36.70 -9.28
C SER A 172 -35.68 38.08 -9.39
N LEU A 173 -35.07 38.43 -10.55
CA LEU A 173 -34.78 39.80 -11.03
C LEU A 173 -33.72 40.60 -10.21
N ASP A 174 -32.95 41.56 -10.74
CA ASP A 174 -32.50 41.88 -12.13
C ASP A 174 -31.38 42.97 -12.05
N ILE A 175 -30.96 43.54 -13.20
CA ILE A 175 -30.36 44.88 -13.41
C ILE A 175 -28.82 45.03 -13.25
N ARG A 176 -28.16 45.20 -14.42
CA ARG A 176 -27.05 46.13 -14.79
C ARG A 176 -25.70 46.09 -14.03
N GLU A 177 -24.53 46.42 -14.59
CA GLU A 177 -23.95 46.68 -15.94
C GLU A 177 -22.39 46.62 -15.77
N GLU A 178 -21.47 46.64 -16.74
CA GLU A 178 -21.43 46.91 -18.19
C GLU A 178 -20.28 46.09 -18.84
N GLU A 179 -20.29 45.88 -20.18
CA GLU A 179 -19.14 45.34 -20.95
C GLU A 179 -19.14 45.90 -22.40
N ASN A 180 -17.95 46.12 -23.00
CA ASN A 180 -17.43 45.22 -24.06
C ASN A 180 -16.04 45.58 -24.65
N PHE A 181 -15.41 44.54 -25.22
CA PHE A 181 -14.19 44.51 -26.06
C PHE A 181 -14.51 43.61 -27.26
N MET A 182 -14.06 43.88 -28.50
CA MET A 182 -14.14 42.88 -29.61
C MET A 182 -13.17 43.14 -30.78
N SER A 183 -12.19 42.23 -30.93
CA SER A 183 -11.96 41.32 -32.09
C SER A 183 -11.70 41.81 -33.55
N PRO A 184 -11.18 40.92 -34.46
CA PRO A 184 -10.34 41.37 -35.60
C PRO A 184 -10.58 40.72 -37.01
N CYS A 185 -9.93 41.31 -38.04
CA CYS A 185 -9.47 40.68 -39.32
C CYS A 185 -10.55 40.09 -40.29
N PRO A 186 -10.23 39.53 -41.49
CA PRO A 186 -8.96 39.35 -42.24
C PRO A 186 -8.97 40.12 -43.61
N SER A 187 -8.45 39.75 -44.81
CA SER A 187 -7.68 38.62 -45.42
C SER A 187 -7.12 38.98 -46.82
N ASN A 188 -6.01 38.34 -47.26
CA ASN A 188 -5.63 37.95 -48.66
C ASN A 188 -5.35 39.04 -49.75
N SER A 189 -4.53 38.84 -50.81
CA SER A 189 -3.59 37.75 -51.19
C SER A 189 -2.59 38.17 -52.31
N ASP A 190 -1.44 37.48 -52.36
CA ASP A 190 -0.57 37.09 -53.51
C ASP A 190 0.30 38.06 -54.36
N ILE A 191 1.63 37.77 -54.28
CA ILE A 191 2.64 37.54 -55.35
C ILE A 191 2.99 38.67 -56.36
N GLY A 192 4.29 39.04 -56.40
CA GLY A 192 4.92 39.77 -57.53
C GLY A 192 6.43 40.05 -57.35
N TYR A 193 7.26 39.75 -58.35
CA TYR A 193 8.73 39.86 -58.30
C TYR A 193 9.30 41.29 -58.44
N ALA A 194 10.52 41.50 -57.91
CA ALA A 194 11.43 42.63 -58.17
C ALA A 194 12.28 42.38 -59.46
N PRO A 195 13.18 43.27 -59.96
CA PRO A 195 13.73 44.48 -59.33
C PRO A 195 14.03 45.73 -60.22
N SER A 196 14.35 46.85 -59.53
CA SER A 196 15.33 47.92 -59.87
C SER A 196 15.43 48.58 -61.26
N GLN A 197 15.48 49.94 -61.32
CA GLN A 197 16.71 50.73 -61.60
C GLN A 197 16.51 52.28 -61.61
N VAL A 198 17.62 53.03 -61.38
CA VAL A 198 17.99 54.38 -61.89
C VAL A 198 16.91 55.49 -61.89
N SER A 199 16.82 56.44 -60.94
CA SER A 199 17.65 57.64 -60.65
C SER A 199 17.44 58.90 -61.53
N SER A 200 17.29 60.07 -60.87
CA SER A 200 17.72 61.43 -61.33
C SER A 200 17.02 62.05 -62.57
N VAL A 201 16.75 63.37 -62.68
CA VAL A 201 16.96 64.58 -61.84
C VAL A 201 15.77 65.55 -62.08
N ARG A 202 15.64 66.63 -61.28
CA ARG A 202 15.56 68.06 -61.73
C ARG A 202 14.45 68.94 -61.09
N SER A 203 14.94 69.99 -60.44
CA SER A 203 14.35 71.24 -59.91
C SER A 203 13.00 71.77 -60.41
N PHE A 204 12.30 72.49 -59.52
CA PHE A 204 11.58 73.73 -59.87
C PHE A 204 11.84 74.86 -58.84
N LEU A 205 12.25 76.02 -59.39
CA LEU A 205 12.43 77.38 -58.85
C LEU A 205 12.64 78.23 -60.13
N THR A 206 12.10 79.43 -60.34
CA THR A 206 11.16 80.31 -59.61
C THR A 206 10.07 80.81 -60.58
N ASP A 207 9.15 81.70 -60.14
CA ASP A 207 9.08 83.06 -60.69
C ASP A 207 8.19 83.98 -59.83
N ASP A 208 8.05 85.24 -60.24
CA ASP A 208 8.14 86.40 -59.33
C ASP A 208 6.82 87.21 -59.14
N GLN A 209 6.93 88.31 -58.39
CA GLN A 209 5.90 89.24 -57.93
C GLN A 209 4.98 89.83 -59.02
N SER A 210 3.72 90.11 -58.66
CA SER A 210 3.24 91.49 -58.38
C SER A 210 1.71 91.59 -58.28
N TRP A 211 1.21 92.64 -57.60
CA TRP A 211 -0.20 93.03 -57.61
C TRP A 211 -0.35 94.51 -58.00
N ILE A 212 -1.03 94.72 -59.13
CA ILE A 212 -1.89 95.85 -59.51
C ILE A 212 -1.59 97.25 -58.94
N SER A 213 -1.31 98.19 -59.85
CA SER A 213 -1.87 99.55 -59.83
C SER A 213 -2.46 99.84 -61.21
N ASP A 214 -3.50 100.68 -61.30
CA ASP A 214 -4.47 100.65 -62.40
C ASP A 214 -4.80 102.04 -63.02
N GLN A 215 -5.44 102.03 -64.19
CA GLN A 215 -6.13 103.11 -64.93
C GLN A 215 -5.36 104.16 -65.77
N ALA A 216 -6.03 104.59 -66.86
CA ALA A 216 -5.80 105.72 -67.80
C ALA A 216 -4.45 105.78 -68.56
N SER A 217 -4.33 105.87 -69.89
CA SER A 217 -5.22 106.24 -71.03
C SER A 217 -5.61 107.73 -71.19
N THR A 218 -4.88 108.45 -72.05
CA THR A 218 -5.38 109.31 -73.14
C THR A 218 -4.25 109.64 -74.14
N SER A 219 -4.57 110.25 -75.30
CA SER A 219 -3.66 110.46 -76.44
C SER A 219 -3.22 111.91 -76.67
N ASP A 220 -2.16 112.04 -77.48
CA ASP A 220 -1.80 113.15 -78.39
C ASP A 220 -1.34 114.54 -77.89
N ALA A 221 -0.20 114.95 -78.47
CA ALA A 221 0.12 116.26 -79.05
C ALA A 221 0.53 117.49 -78.17
N PHE A 222 1.84 117.81 -78.28
CA PHE A 222 2.43 119.15 -78.54
C PHE A 222 2.41 120.31 -77.49
N THR A 223 3.62 120.62 -76.98
CA THR A 223 4.24 121.97 -76.71
C THR A 223 4.04 122.76 -75.37
N GLU A 224 5.18 123.08 -74.74
CA GLU A 224 5.61 124.29 -73.96
C GLU A 224 4.82 124.97 -72.78
N SER A 225 5.32 124.72 -71.55
CA SER A 225 5.86 125.73 -70.57
C SER A 225 4.99 126.54 -69.55
N SER A 226 5.56 126.70 -68.32
CA SER A 226 5.40 127.84 -67.34
C SER A 226 4.09 127.99 -66.49
N SER A 227 4.03 128.43 -65.19
CA SER A 227 4.98 128.52 -64.04
C SER A 227 4.30 128.97 -62.70
N GLY A 228 4.75 128.43 -61.53
CA GLY A 228 4.78 129.08 -60.17
C GLY A 228 3.59 129.01 -59.19
N SER A 229 3.71 129.23 -57.85
CA SER A 229 4.90 129.17 -56.94
C SER A 229 4.56 129.21 -55.40
N GLN A 230 5.57 128.85 -54.58
CA GLN A 230 5.93 129.36 -53.22
C GLN A 230 5.33 128.87 -51.87
N VAL A 231 4.03 128.69 -51.63
CA VAL A 231 3.52 128.52 -50.23
C VAL A 231 3.96 127.19 -49.54
N ASN A 232 4.32 126.17 -50.32
CA ASN A 232 4.51 124.78 -49.85
C ASN A 232 5.73 124.54 -48.93
N ILE A 233 6.80 125.34 -49.06
CA ILE A 233 8.18 124.93 -48.73
C ILE A 233 8.39 124.57 -47.24
N ASN A 234 7.86 125.36 -46.30
CA ASN A 234 8.09 125.10 -44.86
C ASN A 234 7.31 123.88 -44.35
N PHE A 235 6.17 123.54 -44.96
CA PHE A 235 5.40 122.35 -44.60
C PHE A 235 6.11 121.08 -45.06
N GLU A 236 6.67 121.07 -46.27
CA GLU A 236 7.47 119.94 -46.76
C GLU A 236 8.72 119.68 -45.92
N LEU A 237 9.38 120.73 -45.40
CA LEU A 237 10.61 120.58 -44.63
C LEU A 237 10.40 119.84 -43.28
N GLU A 238 9.30 120.13 -42.56
CA GLU A 238 8.98 119.38 -41.34
C GLU A 238 8.34 118.01 -41.63
N LYS A 239 7.55 117.88 -42.71
CA LYS A 239 7.09 116.57 -43.22
C LYS A 239 8.28 115.63 -43.48
N LEU A 240 9.29 116.09 -44.22
CA LEU A 240 10.52 115.34 -44.49
C LEU A 240 11.26 114.97 -43.20
N ARG A 241 11.27 115.81 -42.16
CA ARG A 241 11.87 115.47 -40.85
C ARG A 241 11.08 114.40 -40.06
N VAL A 242 9.78 114.27 -40.28
CA VAL A 242 8.97 113.18 -39.72
C VAL A 242 9.22 111.89 -40.50
N GLU A 243 9.21 111.96 -41.83
CA GLU A 243 9.51 110.82 -42.71
C GLU A 243 10.91 110.25 -42.48
N LEU A 244 11.95 111.10 -42.38
CA LEU A 244 13.33 110.67 -42.12
C LEU A 244 13.51 110.07 -40.71
N ARG A 245 12.71 110.50 -39.72
CA ARG A 245 12.64 109.83 -38.40
C ARG A 245 11.93 108.48 -38.49
N HIS A 246 10.83 108.39 -39.24
CA HIS A 246 10.07 107.16 -39.41
C HIS A 246 10.89 106.08 -40.16
N VAL A 247 11.54 106.45 -41.26
CA VAL A 247 12.45 105.57 -42.03
C VAL A 247 13.63 105.09 -41.18
N ARG A 248 14.22 105.96 -40.35
CA ARG A 248 15.26 105.56 -39.38
C ARG A 248 14.74 104.59 -38.31
N GLY A 249 13.50 104.77 -37.85
CA GLY A 249 12.84 103.84 -36.94
C GLY A 249 12.63 102.46 -37.57
N ILE A 250 12.07 102.42 -38.79
CA ILE A 250 11.90 101.19 -39.56
C ILE A 250 13.24 100.49 -39.81
N TYR A 251 14.28 101.24 -40.20
CA TYR A 251 15.62 100.68 -40.42
C TYR A 251 16.21 100.07 -39.13
N ALA A 252 16.06 100.74 -37.98
CA ALA A 252 16.51 100.22 -36.70
C ALA A 252 15.72 98.96 -36.27
N MET A 253 14.40 98.92 -36.52
CA MET A 253 13.58 97.73 -36.30
C MET A 253 14.06 96.56 -37.18
N ALA A 254 14.16 96.77 -38.49
CA ALA A 254 14.63 95.74 -39.43
C ALA A 254 16.05 95.24 -39.10
N GLN A 255 16.95 96.12 -38.63
CA GLN A 255 18.27 95.74 -38.16
C GLN A 255 18.19 94.88 -36.88
N SER A 256 17.30 95.21 -35.93
CA SER A 256 17.09 94.42 -34.72
C SER A 256 16.47 93.05 -35.01
N GLU A 257 15.49 92.98 -35.91
CA GLU A 257 14.86 91.73 -36.35
C GLU A 257 15.84 90.82 -37.09
N ASN A 258 16.75 91.38 -37.89
CA ASN A 258 17.81 90.63 -38.56
C ASN A 258 18.79 90.01 -37.54
N ILE A 259 19.19 90.76 -36.50
CA ILE A 259 20.04 90.24 -35.42
C ILE A 259 19.30 89.17 -34.59
N ASP A 260 17.99 89.35 -34.34
CA ASP A 260 17.14 88.36 -33.68
C ASP A 260 16.98 87.07 -34.50
N ALA A 261 16.79 87.18 -35.81
CA ALA A 261 16.72 86.06 -36.74
C ALA A 261 18.05 85.32 -36.83
N ALA A 262 19.17 86.03 -36.91
CA ALA A 262 20.51 85.45 -36.88
C ALA A 262 20.81 84.71 -35.57
N ARG A 263 20.38 85.25 -34.42
CA ARG A 263 20.47 84.54 -33.12
C ARG A 263 19.63 83.26 -33.12
N LYS A 264 18.35 83.32 -33.52
CA LYS A 264 17.46 82.14 -33.64
C LYS A 264 18.02 81.08 -34.60
N LEU A 265 18.64 81.48 -35.71
CA LEU A 265 19.26 80.58 -36.66
C LEU A 265 20.49 79.85 -36.07
N ASN A 266 21.30 80.55 -35.28
CA ASN A 266 22.43 79.95 -34.56
C ASN A 266 21.99 79.02 -33.42
N ASP A 267 20.92 79.35 -32.69
CA ASP A 267 20.35 78.45 -31.69
C ASP A 267 19.80 77.16 -32.32
N LEU A 268 19.16 77.27 -33.49
CA LEU A 268 18.64 76.13 -34.25
C LEU A 268 19.77 75.28 -34.87
N SER A 269 20.85 75.89 -35.39
CA SER A 269 21.99 75.15 -35.93
C SER A 269 22.76 74.41 -34.83
N LYS A 270 22.91 75.03 -33.65
CA LYS A 270 23.47 74.39 -32.45
C LYS A 270 22.63 73.18 -32.00
N ARG A 271 21.31 73.33 -31.88
CA ARG A 271 20.42 72.20 -31.51
C ARG A 271 20.50 71.04 -32.50
N ARG A 272 20.53 71.33 -33.80
CA ARG A 272 20.71 70.30 -34.84
C ARG A 272 22.03 69.54 -34.72
N LEU A 273 23.10 70.20 -34.29
CA LEU A 273 24.39 69.54 -34.02
C LEU A 273 24.30 68.63 -32.78
N GLU A 274 23.74 69.13 -31.68
CA GLU A 274 23.52 68.34 -30.46
C GLU A 274 22.60 67.12 -30.68
N GLU A 275 21.57 67.25 -31.51
CA GLU A 275 20.69 66.15 -31.93
C GLU A 275 21.42 65.15 -32.83
N ALA A 276 22.23 65.62 -33.79
CA ALA A 276 23.02 64.75 -34.65
C ALA A 276 24.07 63.95 -33.86
N ASP A 277 24.68 64.52 -32.83
CA ASP A 277 25.66 63.82 -31.98
C ASP A 277 24.99 62.79 -31.06
N LYS A 278 23.85 63.12 -30.44
CA LYS A 278 23.02 62.14 -29.70
C LYS A 278 22.60 60.97 -30.59
N LEU A 279 22.27 61.23 -31.86
CA LEU A 279 21.86 60.19 -32.81
C LEU A 279 23.02 59.30 -33.27
N LYS A 280 24.28 59.77 -33.21
CA LYS A 280 25.48 58.91 -33.35
C LYS A 280 25.65 58.02 -32.11
N GLU A 281 25.51 58.58 -30.91
CA GLU A 281 25.65 57.84 -29.64
C GLU A 281 24.61 56.71 -29.52
N ILE A 282 23.36 56.97 -29.92
CA ILE A 282 22.29 55.96 -29.94
C ILE A 282 22.62 54.83 -30.92
N LYS A 283 23.13 55.15 -32.13
CA LYS A 283 23.53 54.13 -33.12
C LYS A 283 24.68 53.25 -32.63
N LEU A 284 25.68 53.84 -31.96
CA LEU A 284 26.78 53.07 -31.38
C LEU A 284 26.28 52.06 -30.35
N LYS A 285 25.40 52.51 -29.42
CA LYS A 285 24.80 51.64 -28.40
C LYS A 285 23.87 50.58 -28.99
N GLU A 286 23.19 50.87 -30.09
CA GLU A 286 22.39 49.88 -30.83
C GLU A 286 23.29 48.79 -31.45
N GLU A 287 24.43 49.17 -32.02
CA GLU A 287 25.41 48.24 -32.61
C GLU A 287 26.08 47.36 -31.54
N GLU A 288 26.48 47.94 -30.40
CA GLU A 288 26.97 47.20 -29.23
C GLU A 288 25.94 46.19 -28.69
N ALA A 289 24.68 46.60 -28.57
CA ALA A 289 23.59 45.73 -28.10
C ALA A 289 23.29 44.58 -29.08
N ARG A 290 23.33 44.84 -30.39
CA ARG A 290 23.19 43.80 -31.43
C ARG A 290 24.33 42.78 -31.37
N GLU A 291 25.56 43.23 -31.17
CA GLU A 291 26.73 42.36 -31.02
C GLU A 291 26.68 41.51 -29.74
N LEU A 292 26.16 42.07 -28.63
CA LEU A 292 25.94 41.31 -27.40
C LEU A 292 24.87 40.22 -27.62
N ALA A 293 23.72 40.59 -28.18
CA ALA A 293 22.63 39.65 -28.48
C ALA A 293 23.06 38.52 -29.44
N ARG A 294 23.92 38.82 -30.42
CA ARG A 294 24.53 37.80 -31.30
C ARG A 294 25.37 36.80 -30.51
N LYS A 295 26.25 37.28 -29.61
CA LYS A 295 27.12 36.44 -28.77
C LYS A 295 26.33 35.60 -27.76
N GLU A 296 25.22 36.12 -27.23
CA GLU A 296 24.32 35.33 -26.37
C GLU A 296 23.56 34.25 -27.16
N LYS A 297 23.08 34.57 -28.37
CA LYS A 297 22.46 33.59 -29.26
C LYS A 297 23.43 32.46 -29.62
N GLU A 298 24.66 32.79 -29.98
CA GLU A 298 25.71 31.80 -30.31
C GLU A 298 26.01 30.86 -29.12
N LYS A 299 26.06 31.40 -27.89
CA LYS A 299 26.18 30.60 -26.65
C LYS A 299 24.97 29.70 -26.41
N TYR A 300 23.76 30.21 -26.58
CA TYR A 300 22.52 29.45 -26.42
C TYR A 300 22.42 28.30 -27.42
N GLU A 301 22.77 28.54 -28.69
CA GLU A 301 22.78 27.50 -29.74
C GLU A 301 23.90 26.47 -29.53
N ALA A 302 24.99 26.82 -28.85
CA ALA A 302 26.01 25.86 -28.41
C ALA A 302 25.51 24.98 -27.25
N ALA A 303 25.02 25.59 -26.16
CA ALA A 303 24.49 24.88 -25.00
C ALA A 303 23.30 23.97 -25.37
N LYS A 304 22.45 24.39 -26.31
CA LYS A 304 21.35 23.57 -26.83
C LYS A 304 21.88 22.29 -27.50
N ARG A 305 22.88 22.39 -28.38
CA ARG A 305 23.47 21.22 -29.07
C ARG A 305 24.15 20.26 -28.11
N GLU A 306 24.81 20.78 -27.07
CA GLU A 306 25.41 19.98 -26.00
C GLU A 306 24.35 19.21 -25.20
N ALA A 307 23.24 19.87 -24.84
CA ALA A 307 22.11 19.23 -24.15
C ALA A 307 21.39 18.17 -25.02
N GLU A 308 21.23 18.42 -26.33
CA GLU A 308 20.66 17.44 -27.27
C GLU A 308 21.58 16.20 -27.41
N TYR A 309 22.90 16.39 -27.51
CA TYR A 309 23.87 15.30 -27.55
C TYR A 309 23.92 14.50 -26.24
N ALA A 310 23.97 15.18 -25.08
CA ALA A 310 23.97 14.52 -23.77
C ALA A 310 22.70 13.67 -23.55
N ARG A 311 21.55 14.15 -24.04
CA ARG A 311 20.30 13.38 -24.04
C ARG A 311 20.37 12.13 -24.92
N GLU A 312 20.90 12.23 -26.13
CA GLU A 312 21.05 11.08 -27.03
C GLU A 312 21.97 10.00 -26.42
N CYS A 313 23.05 10.42 -25.75
CA CYS A 313 23.92 9.51 -24.97
C CYS A 313 23.16 8.81 -23.83
N ALA A 314 22.37 9.55 -23.05
CA ALA A 314 21.60 8.99 -21.94
C ALA A 314 20.50 8.00 -22.41
N GLU A 315 19.82 8.30 -23.53
CA GLU A 315 18.82 7.40 -24.11
C GLU A 315 19.45 6.09 -24.63
N LYS A 316 20.66 6.15 -25.21
CA LYS A 316 21.43 4.95 -25.60
C LYS A 316 21.91 4.13 -24.41
N GLU A 317 22.41 4.78 -23.35
CA GLU A 317 22.84 4.09 -22.13
C GLU A 317 21.66 3.38 -21.43
N ALA A 318 20.49 4.04 -21.37
CA ALA A 318 19.28 3.44 -20.82
C ALA A 318 18.80 2.22 -21.62
N LEU A 319 18.92 2.24 -22.95
CA LEU A 319 18.60 1.10 -23.80
C LEU A 319 19.56 -0.09 -23.54
N GLN A 320 20.86 0.17 -23.47
CA GLN A 320 21.88 -0.85 -23.19
C GLN A 320 21.70 -1.48 -21.79
N ARG A 321 21.38 -0.68 -20.76
CA ARG A 321 21.05 -1.20 -19.42
C ARG A 321 19.87 -2.16 -19.47
N LYS A 322 18.79 -1.79 -20.18
CA LYS A 322 17.58 -2.61 -20.32
C LYS A 322 17.83 -3.91 -21.10
N GLU A 323 18.67 -3.88 -22.13
CA GLU A 323 19.07 -5.07 -22.88
C GLU A 323 19.91 -6.03 -22.02
N ALA A 324 20.85 -5.49 -21.23
CA ALA A 324 21.62 -6.26 -20.26
C ALA A 324 20.75 -6.87 -19.14
N GLU A 325 19.75 -6.14 -18.64
CA GLU A 325 18.78 -6.63 -17.66
C GLU A 325 17.93 -7.78 -18.21
N ILE A 326 17.40 -7.64 -19.44
CA ILE A 326 16.63 -8.70 -20.12
C ILE A 326 17.50 -9.94 -20.33
N LYS A 327 18.77 -9.77 -20.72
CA LYS A 327 19.72 -10.87 -20.86
C LYS A 327 20.00 -11.56 -19.52
N ALA A 328 20.27 -10.81 -18.45
CA ALA A 328 20.51 -11.38 -17.13
C ALA A 328 19.30 -12.19 -16.62
N LEU A 329 18.08 -11.69 -16.84
CA LEU A 329 16.84 -12.42 -16.52
C LEU A 329 16.63 -13.68 -17.36
N HIS A 330 17.13 -13.72 -18.60
CA HIS A 330 17.13 -14.92 -19.43
C HIS A 330 18.16 -15.93 -18.93
N ASP A 331 19.39 -15.50 -18.66
CA ASP A 331 20.49 -16.35 -18.23
C ASP A 331 20.21 -16.96 -16.83
N VAL A 332 19.55 -16.21 -15.93
CA VAL A 332 19.04 -16.75 -14.64
C VAL A 332 17.96 -17.82 -14.85
N LYS A 333 17.06 -17.66 -15.83
CA LYS A 333 16.00 -18.65 -16.10
C LYS A 333 16.54 -19.93 -16.72
N GLU A 334 17.45 -19.84 -17.69
CA GLU A 334 18.13 -21.03 -18.22
C GLU A 334 18.99 -21.69 -17.14
N LYS A 335 19.57 -20.92 -16.21
CA LYS A 335 20.23 -21.48 -15.03
C LYS A 335 19.26 -22.22 -14.11
N GLU A 336 18.14 -21.62 -13.69
CA GLU A 336 17.12 -22.28 -12.82
C GLU A 336 16.58 -23.56 -13.49
N LYS A 337 16.37 -23.52 -14.81
CA LYS A 337 15.98 -24.67 -15.64
C LYS A 337 17.05 -25.77 -15.73
N LEU A 338 18.33 -25.40 -15.79
CA LEU A 338 19.46 -26.36 -15.78
C LEU A 338 19.68 -26.95 -14.37
N GLU A 339 19.54 -26.17 -13.30
CA GLU A 339 19.59 -26.67 -11.92
C GLU A 339 18.44 -27.67 -11.66
N ASN A 340 17.22 -27.35 -12.11
CA ASN A 340 16.07 -28.28 -12.11
C ASN A 340 16.19 -29.47 -13.07
N ALA A 341 17.21 -29.52 -13.94
CA ALA A 341 17.48 -30.64 -14.84
C ALA A 341 18.66 -31.52 -14.37
N LEU A 342 19.63 -30.93 -13.65
CA LEU A 342 20.69 -31.68 -12.97
C LEU A 342 20.16 -32.34 -11.68
N VAL A 343 19.30 -31.65 -10.94
CA VAL A 343 18.55 -32.25 -9.83
C VAL A 343 17.31 -32.93 -10.41
N GLY A 344 17.47 -34.20 -10.82
CA GLY A 344 16.34 -35.10 -11.02
C GLY A 344 15.50 -35.23 -9.72
N PRO A 345 14.30 -35.84 -9.76
CA PRO A 345 13.42 -35.93 -8.61
C PRO A 345 14.02 -36.81 -7.50
N VAL A 346 14.79 -36.18 -6.62
CA VAL A 346 15.19 -36.74 -5.34
C VAL A 346 13.99 -36.60 -4.41
N GLN A 347 13.18 -37.65 -4.29
CA GLN A 347 12.24 -37.79 -3.18
C GLN A 347 13.03 -37.71 -1.86
N SER A 348 13.08 -36.53 -1.24
CA SER A 348 13.74 -36.28 0.04
C SER A 348 12.85 -36.55 1.26
N TYR A 349 11.72 -37.22 1.02
CA TYR A 349 10.71 -37.66 1.99
C TYR A 349 10.37 -39.13 1.73
N GLN A 350 9.95 -39.86 2.77
CA GLN A 350 9.50 -41.24 2.60
C GLN A 350 8.10 -41.26 1.97
N GLU A 351 7.90 -42.03 0.91
CA GLU A 351 6.56 -42.35 0.42
C GLU A 351 6.00 -43.56 1.18
N PHE A 352 4.73 -43.44 1.60
CA PHE A 352 3.95 -44.48 2.27
C PHE A 352 2.77 -44.88 1.39
N THR A 353 2.47 -46.17 1.34
CA THR A 353 1.28 -46.71 0.67
C THR A 353 0.00 -46.35 1.45
N TRP A 354 -1.14 -46.36 0.75
CA TRP A 354 -2.43 -46.13 1.41
C TRP A 354 -2.74 -47.24 2.43
N GLU A 355 -2.38 -48.48 2.09
CA GLU A 355 -2.57 -49.68 2.92
C GLU A 355 -1.80 -49.59 4.24
N GLU A 356 -0.55 -49.08 4.23
CA GLU A 356 0.22 -48.81 5.45
C GLU A 356 -0.43 -47.74 6.32
N ILE A 357 -0.92 -46.64 5.72
CA ILE A 357 -1.61 -45.56 6.44
C ILE A 357 -2.93 -46.06 7.06
N VAL A 358 -3.73 -46.81 6.31
CA VAL A 358 -4.99 -47.43 6.78
C VAL A 358 -4.70 -48.40 7.92
N SER A 359 -3.69 -49.27 7.78
CA SER A 359 -3.30 -50.22 8.82
C SER A 359 -2.83 -49.52 10.10
N ALA A 360 -1.89 -48.57 9.98
CA ALA A 360 -1.29 -47.87 11.11
C ALA A 360 -2.26 -46.93 11.86
N THR A 361 -3.34 -46.48 11.21
CA THR A 361 -4.43 -45.69 11.82
C THR A 361 -5.62 -46.55 12.28
N SER A 362 -5.52 -47.88 12.23
CA SER A 362 -6.62 -48.81 12.53
C SER A 362 -7.90 -48.48 11.76
N SER A 363 -7.77 -48.29 10.45
CA SER A 363 -8.83 -47.82 9.55
C SER A 363 -9.44 -46.46 9.96
N PHE A 364 -8.57 -45.49 10.29
CA PHE A 364 -8.95 -44.15 10.74
C PHE A 364 -9.88 -44.13 11.95
N SER A 365 -9.60 -44.98 12.94
CA SER A 365 -10.40 -45.11 14.16
C SER A 365 -10.54 -43.77 14.89
N GLU A 366 -11.75 -43.41 15.32
CA GLU A 366 -12.03 -42.18 16.08
C GLU A 366 -11.20 -42.10 17.37
N ASN A 367 -10.90 -43.24 18.00
CA ASN A 367 -10.03 -43.35 19.18
C ASN A 367 -8.57 -42.90 18.93
N LEU A 368 -8.16 -42.81 17.66
CA LEU A 368 -6.84 -42.34 17.25
C LEU A 368 -6.89 -40.93 16.62
N GLN A 369 -8.07 -40.32 16.46
CA GLN A 369 -8.21 -38.98 15.92
C GLN A 369 -7.76 -37.94 16.96
N ILE A 370 -6.59 -37.32 16.75
CA ILE A 370 -6.01 -36.32 17.67
C ILE A 370 -6.42 -34.88 17.32
N GLY A 371 -6.89 -34.62 16.10
CA GLY A 371 -7.36 -33.29 15.72
C GLY A 371 -8.22 -33.28 14.44
N LYS A 372 -9.03 -32.24 14.27
CA LYS A 372 -9.84 -32.01 13.07
C LYS A 372 -10.05 -30.51 12.88
N GLY A 373 -9.66 -30.00 11.72
CA GLY A 373 -9.68 -28.55 11.41
C GLY A 373 -10.02 -28.28 9.95
N ALA A 374 -9.80 -27.04 9.51
CA ALA A 374 -10.14 -26.60 8.15
C ALA A 374 -9.25 -27.24 7.06
N HIS A 375 -7.99 -27.54 7.38
CA HIS A 375 -7.03 -28.12 6.43
C HIS A 375 -7.12 -29.66 6.36
N GLY A 376 -7.69 -30.33 7.37
CA GLY A 376 -7.74 -31.80 7.40
C GLY A 376 -8.15 -32.41 8.74
N THR A 377 -8.06 -33.75 8.81
CA THR A 377 -8.20 -34.56 10.03
C THR A 377 -6.85 -35.20 10.35
N VAL A 378 -6.44 -35.21 11.63
CA VAL A 378 -5.15 -35.74 12.08
C VAL A 378 -5.36 -36.95 12.99
N TYR A 379 -4.64 -38.03 12.70
CA TYR A 379 -4.69 -39.30 13.44
C TYR A 379 -3.31 -39.67 13.99
N ARG A 380 -3.25 -40.15 15.23
CA ARG A 380 -2.06 -40.83 15.77
C ARG A 380 -1.95 -42.22 15.16
N CYS A 381 -0.75 -42.63 14.78
CA CYS A 381 -0.46 -43.94 14.22
C CYS A 381 0.86 -44.51 14.75
N ASN A 382 1.17 -45.75 14.35
CA ASN A 382 2.49 -46.35 14.54
C ASN A 382 2.97 -46.91 13.19
N LEU A 383 3.94 -46.23 12.57
CA LEU A 383 4.51 -46.58 11.26
C LEU A 383 5.97 -47.00 11.47
N HIS A 384 6.34 -48.20 11.02
CA HIS A 384 7.71 -48.73 11.17
C HIS A 384 8.26 -48.61 12.62
N HIS A 385 7.43 -48.98 13.61
CA HIS A 385 7.70 -48.87 15.05
C HIS A 385 7.89 -47.42 15.58
N THR A 386 7.66 -46.40 14.75
CA THR A 386 7.70 -44.98 15.11
C THR A 386 6.27 -44.47 15.37
N THR A 387 6.02 -43.89 16.54
CA THR A 387 4.75 -43.20 16.80
C THR A 387 4.73 -41.89 16.01
N ALA A 388 3.72 -41.72 15.16
CA ALA A 388 3.63 -40.63 14.19
C ALA A 388 2.21 -40.03 14.14
N ALA A 389 2.07 -38.90 13.45
CA ALA A 389 0.80 -38.23 13.20
C ALA A 389 0.54 -38.15 11.69
N VAL A 390 -0.58 -38.71 11.22
CA VAL A 390 -1.02 -38.61 9.82
C VAL A 390 -2.07 -37.51 9.69
N LYS A 391 -1.74 -36.46 8.94
CA LYS A 391 -2.66 -35.39 8.51
C LYS A 391 -3.29 -35.81 7.18
N VAL A 392 -4.55 -36.18 7.20
CA VAL A 392 -5.38 -36.48 6.02
C VAL A 392 -6.07 -35.17 5.60
N LEU A 393 -5.63 -34.58 4.49
CA LEU A 393 -6.19 -33.30 4.03
C LEU A 393 -7.57 -33.49 3.39
N HIS A 394 -8.45 -32.49 3.51
CA HIS A 394 -9.82 -32.57 2.96
C HIS A 394 -9.86 -32.26 1.46
N SER A 395 -9.32 -33.20 0.67
CA SER A 395 -9.31 -33.10 -0.80
C SER A 395 -10.71 -33.22 -1.41
N LYS A 396 -10.94 -32.53 -2.53
CA LYS A 396 -12.14 -32.69 -3.37
C LYS A 396 -11.75 -33.46 -4.63
N GLU A 397 -12.15 -34.73 -4.67
CA GLU A 397 -12.06 -35.70 -5.76
C GLU A 397 -11.12 -35.33 -6.94
N GLY A 398 -9.91 -35.90 -6.92
CA GLY A 398 -9.04 -36.00 -8.10
C GLY A 398 -7.99 -34.90 -8.30
N HIS A 399 -7.88 -33.91 -7.40
CA HIS A 399 -6.87 -32.86 -7.49
C HIS A 399 -6.15 -32.62 -6.17
N ARG A 400 -4.81 -32.83 -6.16
CA ARG A 400 -3.95 -32.52 -5.02
C ARG A 400 -4.19 -31.10 -4.52
N THR A 401 -4.42 -30.94 -3.22
CA THR A 401 -4.60 -29.60 -2.64
C THR A 401 -3.32 -28.75 -2.82
N LYS A 402 -3.48 -27.43 -2.97
CA LYS A 402 -2.32 -26.52 -3.02
C LYS A 402 -1.54 -26.53 -1.69
N GLU A 403 -2.26 -26.70 -0.59
CA GLU A 403 -1.69 -26.85 0.76
C GLU A 403 -0.81 -28.10 0.86
N PHE A 404 -1.25 -29.27 0.36
CA PHE A 404 -0.42 -30.49 0.27
C PHE A 404 0.89 -30.21 -0.47
N GLN A 405 0.79 -29.66 -1.68
CA GLN A 405 1.96 -29.48 -2.54
C GLN A 405 2.94 -28.43 -1.99
N GLN A 406 2.43 -27.36 -1.36
CA GLN A 406 3.23 -26.32 -0.70
C GLN A 406 3.91 -26.85 0.57
N GLU A 407 3.19 -27.61 1.40
CA GLU A 407 3.72 -28.16 2.66
C GLU A 407 4.77 -29.24 2.40
N LEU A 408 4.51 -30.10 1.41
CA LEU A 408 5.48 -31.09 0.91
C LEU A 408 6.71 -30.41 0.28
N GLU A 409 6.53 -29.36 -0.54
CA GLU A 409 7.67 -28.66 -1.14
C GLU A 409 8.57 -27.98 -0.10
N VAL A 410 7.99 -27.39 0.95
CA VAL A 410 8.75 -26.74 2.02
C VAL A 410 9.45 -27.76 2.91
N LEU A 411 8.70 -28.67 3.56
CA LEU A 411 9.24 -29.51 4.63
C LEU A 411 10.14 -30.65 4.13
N SER A 412 10.05 -31.02 2.85
CA SER A 412 11.01 -31.96 2.23
C SER A 412 12.39 -31.33 1.97
N LYS A 413 12.52 -30.00 2.01
CA LYS A 413 13.76 -29.26 1.69
C LYS A 413 14.46 -28.62 2.90
N ILE A 414 13.75 -28.43 4.02
CA ILE A 414 14.29 -27.75 5.22
C ILE A 414 14.08 -28.59 6.49
N ARG A 415 15.00 -28.47 7.45
CA ARG A 415 14.87 -29.06 8.80
C ARG A 415 15.43 -28.08 9.84
N HIS A 416 14.75 -27.94 10.97
CA HIS A 416 15.13 -27.08 12.10
C HIS A 416 14.58 -27.71 13.39
N PRO A 417 15.27 -27.65 14.55
CA PRO A 417 14.81 -28.34 15.78
C PRO A 417 13.41 -27.92 16.25
N HIS A 418 13.04 -26.67 15.99
CA HIS A 418 11.77 -26.06 16.38
C HIS A 418 10.79 -25.88 15.19
N LEU A 419 10.93 -26.72 14.16
CA LEU A 419 10.00 -26.85 13.03
C LEU A 419 9.54 -28.32 12.96
N LEU A 420 8.25 -28.56 12.71
CA LEU A 420 7.66 -29.89 12.75
C LEU A 420 8.23 -30.78 11.63
N LEU A 421 8.81 -31.92 12.01
CA LEU A 421 9.46 -32.84 11.08
C LEU A 421 8.43 -33.63 10.27
N LEU A 422 8.42 -33.40 8.95
CA LEU A 422 7.80 -34.30 7.99
C LEU A 422 8.65 -35.57 7.89
N LEU A 423 8.06 -36.71 8.24
CA LEU A 423 8.65 -38.04 8.06
C LEU A 423 8.43 -38.54 6.62
N GLY A 424 7.25 -38.29 6.07
CA GLY A 424 6.87 -38.74 4.73
C GLY A 424 5.47 -38.32 4.29
N ALA A 425 4.98 -38.92 3.20
CA ALA A 425 3.65 -38.62 2.63
C ALA A 425 3.06 -39.84 1.91
N CYS A 426 1.74 -39.83 1.69
CA CYS A 426 1.06 -40.68 0.71
C CYS A 426 0.43 -39.76 -0.36
N PRO A 427 1.11 -39.52 -1.50
CA PRO A 427 0.73 -38.49 -2.47
C PRO A 427 -0.52 -38.77 -3.31
N ASP A 428 -1.08 -39.98 -3.21
CA ASP A 428 -2.31 -40.40 -3.92
C ASP A 428 -3.57 -40.04 -3.13
N HIS A 429 -3.44 -39.80 -1.82
CA HIS A 429 -4.55 -39.51 -0.90
C HIS A 429 -4.34 -38.19 -0.12
N ASP A 430 -3.50 -37.28 -0.61
CA ASP A 430 -3.15 -35.99 0.03
C ASP A 430 -2.81 -36.12 1.54
N CYS A 431 -2.11 -37.20 1.93
CA CYS A 431 -1.76 -37.47 3.34
C CYS A 431 -0.31 -37.12 3.65
N LEU A 432 -0.07 -36.43 4.77
CA LEU A 432 1.26 -36.05 5.26
C LEU A 432 1.54 -36.70 6.62
N VAL A 433 2.74 -37.24 6.80
CA VAL A 433 3.14 -38.01 7.99
C VAL A 433 4.21 -37.24 8.75
N TYR A 434 3.95 -36.93 10.02
CA TYR A 434 4.82 -36.15 10.90
C TYR A 434 5.26 -36.95 12.12
N GLU A 435 6.28 -36.45 12.82
CA GLU A 435 6.52 -36.81 14.21
C GLU A 435 5.27 -36.55 15.07
N TYR A 436 5.02 -37.40 16.07
CA TYR A 436 3.94 -37.22 17.03
C TYR A 436 4.38 -36.30 18.18
N MET A 437 3.54 -35.32 18.52
CA MET A 437 3.81 -34.30 19.53
C MET A 437 2.93 -34.54 20.75
N GLU A 438 3.50 -35.05 21.84
CA GLU A 438 2.72 -35.69 22.92
C GLU A 438 1.91 -34.70 23.78
N ASN A 439 2.32 -33.43 23.84
CA ASN A 439 1.57 -32.37 24.53
C ASN A 439 0.55 -31.66 23.61
N GLY A 440 0.38 -32.08 22.36
CA GLY A 440 -0.59 -31.47 21.43
C GLY A 440 -0.21 -30.03 21.05
N SER A 441 -1.21 -29.15 20.88
CA SER A 441 -0.97 -27.75 20.52
C SER A 441 -0.80 -26.81 21.73
N LEU A 442 -0.05 -25.73 21.53
CA LEU A 442 0.12 -24.66 22.51
C LEU A 442 -1.22 -23.99 22.86
N GLU A 443 -2.18 -23.91 21.93
CA GLU A 443 -3.53 -23.40 22.23
C GLU A 443 -4.24 -24.27 23.27
N GLU A 444 -4.23 -25.59 23.08
CA GLU A 444 -4.88 -26.54 24.00
C GLU A 444 -4.20 -26.55 25.38
N ARG A 445 -2.87 -26.43 25.42
CA ARG A 445 -2.10 -26.42 26.66
C ARG A 445 -2.19 -25.09 27.42
N LEU A 446 -2.32 -23.95 26.74
CA LEU A 446 -2.67 -22.67 27.37
C LEU A 446 -4.11 -22.66 27.90
N LEU A 447 -5.04 -23.31 27.19
CA LEU A 447 -6.42 -23.51 27.64
C LEU A 447 -6.60 -24.62 28.69
N GLN A 448 -5.50 -25.30 29.09
CA GLN A 448 -5.50 -26.41 30.05
C GLN A 448 -6.53 -27.51 29.72
N LYS A 449 -6.70 -27.78 28.41
CA LYS A 449 -7.58 -28.82 27.88
C LYS A 449 -7.24 -30.16 28.56
N ASP A 450 -8.27 -30.96 28.82
CA ASP A 450 -8.20 -32.28 29.47
C ASP A 450 -7.50 -32.27 30.86
N ASN A 451 -7.56 -31.13 31.55
CA ASN A 451 -6.90 -30.84 32.84
C ASN A 451 -5.36 -30.98 32.78
N THR A 452 -4.75 -30.74 31.63
CA THR A 452 -3.30 -30.79 31.46
C THR A 452 -2.60 -29.69 32.28
N ALA A 453 -1.51 -30.06 32.97
CA ALA A 453 -0.83 -29.18 33.92
C ALA A 453 -0.40 -27.83 33.30
N PRO A 454 -0.51 -26.70 34.03
CA PRO A 454 -0.15 -25.38 33.49
C PRO A 454 1.29 -25.32 32.98
N ILE A 455 1.53 -24.65 31.85
CA ILE A 455 2.89 -24.37 31.38
C ILE A 455 3.52 -23.30 32.30
N PRO A 456 4.65 -23.55 32.98
CA PRO A 456 5.32 -22.55 33.83
C PRO A 456 5.85 -21.35 33.02
N TRP A 457 5.97 -20.18 33.64
CA TRP A 457 6.40 -18.96 32.95
C TRP A 457 7.75 -19.09 32.22
N PHE A 458 8.70 -19.85 32.79
CA PHE A 458 10.03 -20.06 32.21
C PHE A 458 9.97 -20.90 30.93
N GLU A 459 9.08 -21.88 30.85
CA GLU A 459 8.84 -22.60 29.60
C GLU A 459 8.18 -21.70 28.54
N ARG A 460 7.31 -20.77 28.95
CA ARG A 460 6.70 -19.80 28.02
C ARG A 460 7.72 -18.83 27.42
N TYR A 461 8.72 -18.44 28.20
CA TYR A 461 9.87 -17.67 27.71
C TYR A 461 10.71 -18.49 26.73
N ARG A 462 10.98 -19.77 27.01
CA ARG A 462 11.68 -20.68 26.08
C ARG A 462 10.91 -20.80 24.77
N ILE A 463 9.62 -21.12 24.82
CA ILE A 463 8.73 -21.26 23.65
C ILE A 463 8.70 -19.97 22.80
N ALA A 464 8.67 -18.79 23.42
CA ALA A 464 8.75 -17.52 22.68
C ALA A 464 10.06 -17.38 21.89
N TRP A 465 11.20 -17.74 22.48
CA TRP A 465 12.50 -17.75 21.80
C TRP A 465 12.57 -18.83 20.69
N GLU A 466 12.12 -20.05 20.96
CA GLU A 466 12.11 -21.17 20.00
C GLU A 466 11.33 -20.83 18.73
N VAL A 467 10.13 -20.26 18.89
CA VAL A 467 9.27 -19.80 17.78
C VAL A 467 9.95 -18.68 17.00
N ALA A 468 10.53 -17.68 17.68
CA ALA A 468 11.26 -16.59 17.01
C ALA A 468 12.48 -17.12 16.22
N SER A 469 13.24 -18.05 16.77
CA SER A 469 14.39 -18.69 16.10
C SER A 469 13.97 -19.42 14.82
N THR A 470 12.87 -20.19 14.84
CA THR A 470 12.35 -20.86 13.63
C THR A 470 11.90 -19.85 12.58
N LEU A 471 11.21 -18.78 12.96
CA LEU A 471 10.80 -17.74 12.02
C LEU A 471 12.01 -17.03 11.39
N VAL A 472 13.03 -16.70 12.18
CA VAL A 472 14.30 -16.16 11.67
C VAL A 472 14.97 -17.12 10.67
N PHE A 473 14.95 -18.42 10.93
CA PHE A 473 15.44 -19.46 10.00
C PHE A 473 14.62 -19.49 8.69
N LEU A 474 13.29 -19.47 8.76
CA LEU A 474 12.41 -19.43 7.59
C LEU A 474 12.61 -18.14 6.76
N HIS A 475 12.68 -16.98 7.40
CA HIS A 475 12.87 -15.67 6.75
C HIS A 475 14.26 -15.50 6.13
N ASN A 476 15.29 -16.16 6.68
CA ASN A 476 16.65 -16.12 6.12
C ASN A 476 16.95 -17.26 5.13
N SER A 477 16.03 -18.21 4.94
CA SER A 477 16.21 -19.36 4.04
C SER A 477 16.53 -18.94 2.60
N LYS A 478 17.35 -19.77 1.92
CA LYS A 478 17.86 -19.54 0.56
C LYS A 478 17.60 -20.75 -0.34
N PRO A 479 17.38 -20.57 -1.66
CA PRO A 479 17.43 -19.30 -2.39
C PRO A 479 16.24 -18.36 -2.12
N LYS A 480 15.10 -18.89 -1.68
CA LYS A 480 13.84 -18.14 -1.50
C LYS A 480 13.46 -18.08 -0.01
N SER A 481 13.17 -16.88 0.51
CA SER A 481 12.75 -16.66 1.91
C SER A 481 11.34 -17.19 2.14
N ILE A 482 11.08 -17.93 3.21
CA ILE A 482 9.79 -18.58 3.48
C ILE A 482 9.03 -17.75 4.52
N ILE A 483 7.82 -17.28 4.18
CA ILE A 483 6.89 -16.63 5.11
C ILE A 483 5.83 -17.65 5.54
N HIS A 484 5.52 -17.75 6.84
CA HIS A 484 4.62 -18.75 7.41
C HIS A 484 3.13 -18.46 7.15
N ARG A 485 2.72 -17.20 7.29
CA ARG A 485 1.38 -16.64 7.00
C ARG A 485 0.22 -17.07 7.89
N ASP A 486 0.26 -18.24 8.51
CA ASP A 486 -0.76 -18.68 9.49
C ASP A 486 -0.14 -19.19 10.81
N LEU A 487 0.74 -18.36 11.38
CA LEU A 487 1.32 -18.60 12.70
C LEU A 487 0.27 -18.29 13.80
N LYS A 488 0.02 -19.25 14.68
CA LYS A 488 -0.91 -19.15 15.82
C LYS A 488 -0.63 -20.27 16.84
N PRO A 489 -1.09 -20.19 18.10
CA PRO A 489 -0.86 -21.23 19.10
C PRO A 489 -1.38 -22.64 18.72
N ALA A 490 -2.41 -22.73 17.88
CA ALA A 490 -2.88 -24.03 17.36
C ALA A 490 -1.89 -24.69 16.37
N ASN A 491 -1.03 -23.90 15.72
CA ASN A 491 -0.01 -24.35 14.75
C ASN A 491 1.40 -24.42 15.37
N ILE A 492 1.50 -24.29 16.70
CA ILE A 492 2.72 -24.50 17.48
C ILE A 492 2.47 -25.74 18.36
N LEU A 493 3.14 -26.84 18.05
CA LEU A 493 2.98 -28.11 18.76
C LEU A 493 4.08 -28.31 19.81
N LEU A 494 3.80 -29.11 20.83
CA LEU A 494 4.68 -29.34 22.00
C LEU A 494 5.01 -30.82 22.18
N ASP A 495 6.29 -31.15 22.31
CA ASP A 495 6.74 -32.52 22.62
C ASP A 495 6.56 -32.86 24.11
N HIS A 496 6.95 -34.07 24.52
CA HIS A 496 6.92 -34.50 25.93
C HIS A 496 7.73 -33.60 26.89
N ASN A 497 8.72 -32.84 26.41
CA ASN A 497 9.54 -31.88 27.18
C ASN A 497 9.06 -30.42 27.06
N LEU A 498 7.88 -30.19 26.47
CA LEU A 498 7.34 -28.87 26.11
C LEU A 498 8.24 -28.07 25.15
N VAL A 499 9.09 -28.74 24.36
CA VAL A 499 9.84 -28.10 23.27
C VAL A 499 8.86 -27.82 22.13
N SER A 500 8.81 -26.56 21.70
CA SER A 500 7.88 -26.13 20.67
C SER A 500 8.40 -26.37 19.26
N LYS A 501 7.48 -26.72 18.36
CA LYS A 501 7.71 -26.86 16.92
C LYS A 501 6.59 -26.19 16.13
N ILE A 502 6.95 -25.33 15.19
CA ILE A 502 5.98 -24.72 14.26
C ILE A 502 5.59 -25.72 13.17
N GLY A 503 4.30 -25.88 12.88
CA GLY A 503 3.78 -26.72 11.80
C GLY A 503 2.69 -26.03 10.97
N ASP A 504 2.06 -26.77 10.06
CA ASP A 504 0.98 -26.29 9.17
C ASP A 504 1.44 -25.20 8.17
N VAL A 505 2.59 -25.44 7.51
CA VAL A 505 3.18 -24.52 6.52
C VAL A 505 2.49 -24.56 5.15
N GLY A 506 1.33 -25.21 5.01
CA GLY A 506 0.57 -25.32 3.75
C GLY A 506 0.09 -23.97 3.20
N LEU A 507 -0.05 -22.95 4.04
CA LEU A 507 -0.38 -21.57 3.63
C LEU A 507 0.85 -20.68 3.40
N SER A 508 2.07 -21.22 3.51
CA SER A 508 3.32 -20.46 3.39
C SER A 508 3.55 -19.85 2.00
N THR A 509 4.56 -18.99 1.86
CA THR A 509 4.95 -18.41 0.56
C THR A 509 6.44 -18.13 0.49
N MET A 510 7.04 -18.52 -0.64
CA MET A 510 8.44 -18.27 -0.97
C MET A 510 8.61 -16.91 -1.67
N LEU A 511 9.43 -16.03 -1.11
CA LEU A 511 9.87 -14.78 -1.75
C LEU A 511 11.03 -15.03 -2.72
N ASN A 512 10.96 -14.48 -3.92
CA ASN A 512 12.11 -14.39 -4.82
C ASN A 512 13.19 -13.45 -4.23
N PRO A 513 14.49 -13.69 -4.50
CA PRO A 513 15.59 -12.93 -3.89
C PRO A 513 15.47 -11.40 -4.01
N ASP A 514 14.96 -10.93 -5.15
CA ASP A 514 14.96 -9.51 -5.53
C ASP A 514 13.77 -8.72 -4.95
N SER A 515 12.89 -9.36 -4.16
CA SER A 515 11.67 -8.71 -3.65
C SER A 515 11.46 -8.89 -2.14
N SER A 516 11.44 -7.78 -1.41
CA SER A 516 11.10 -7.71 0.02
C SER A 516 9.60 -7.85 0.34
N ILE A 517 8.78 -8.11 -0.68
CA ILE A 517 7.32 -8.17 -0.62
C ILE A 517 6.82 -9.21 -1.63
N CYS A 518 5.78 -9.97 -1.31
CA CYS A 518 4.98 -10.67 -2.33
C CYS A 518 3.59 -10.05 -2.44
N ASN A 519 3.18 -9.71 -3.66
CA ASN A 519 1.79 -9.40 -3.98
C ASN A 519 1.08 -10.71 -4.36
N ILE A 520 0.16 -11.16 -3.53
CA ILE A 520 -0.51 -12.45 -3.74
C ILE A 520 -1.82 -12.22 -4.49
N ASN A 521 -1.92 -12.80 -5.69
CA ASN A 521 -3.08 -12.63 -6.58
C ASN A 521 -4.38 -13.26 -6.03
N THR A 522 -4.28 -14.16 -5.05
CA THR A 522 -5.38 -14.57 -4.17
C THR A 522 -5.37 -13.67 -2.93
N GLY A 523 -6.55 -13.17 -2.52
CA GLY A 523 -6.68 -12.24 -1.40
C GLY A 523 -6.17 -12.78 -0.05
N PRO A 524 -6.19 -11.95 1.02
CA PRO A 524 -5.62 -12.30 2.32
C PRO A 524 -6.17 -13.63 2.88
N VAL A 525 -5.26 -14.50 3.31
CA VAL A 525 -5.57 -15.76 4.02
C VAL A 525 -4.75 -15.83 5.30
N GLY A 526 -5.20 -16.66 6.25
CA GLY A 526 -4.66 -16.77 7.60
C GLY A 526 -5.72 -16.46 8.65
N THR A 527 -5.45 -16.82 9.89
CA THR A 527 -6.43 -16.78 10.98
C THR A 527 -6.65 -15.34 11.49
N LEU A 528 -7.90 -14.86 11.45
CA LEU A 528 -8.28 -13.43 11.56
C LEU A 528 -7.62 -12.63 12.70
N CYS A 529 -7.45 -13.19 13.89
CA CYS A 529 -6.86 -12.47 15.03
C CYS A 529 -5.33 -12.32 14.96
N TYR A 530 -4.67 -13.10 14.10
CA TYR A 530 -3.21 -13.13 13.89
C TYR A 530 -2.81 -12.51 12.54
N LEU A 531 -3.81 -12.14 11.72
CA LEU A 531 -3.61 -11.60 10.38
C LEU A 531 -3.08 -10.16 10.45
N ASP A 532 -1.94 -9.91 9.82
CA ASP A 532 -1.33 -8.57 9.71
C ASP A 532 -2.32 -7.56 9.08
N PRO A 533 -2.67 -6.46 9.77
CA PRO A 533 -3.66 -5.49 9.28
C PRO A 533 -3.18 -4.72 8.03
N GLU A 534 -1.87 -4.62 7.79
CA GLU A 534 -1.34 -4.05 6.55
C GLU A 534 -1.48 -5.05 5.39
N TYR A 535 -1.20 -6.33 5.61
CA TYR A 535 -1.45 -7.41 4.63
C TYR A 535 -2.95 -7.51 4.30
N GLN A 536 -3.83 -7.56 5.32
CA GLN A 536 -5.28 -7.60 5.16
C GLN A 536 -5.81 -6.45 4.29
N ARG A 537 -5.24 -5.24 4.44
CA ARG A 537 -5.64 -4.04 3.70
C ARG A 537 -5.05 -3.96 2.29
N THR A 538 -3.92 -4.59 2.00
CA THR A 538 -3.13 -4.35 0.77
C THR A 538 -2.91 -5.58 -0.12
N GLY A 539 -3.09 -6.80 0.39
CA GLY A 539 -2.68 -8.04 -0.29
C GLY A 539 -1.16 -8.27 -0.32
N LEU A 540 -0.36 -7.36 0.26
CA LEU A 540 1.09 -7.43 0.27
C LEU A 540 1.58 -8.15 1.53
N VAL A 541 2.22 -9.31 1.37
CA VAL A 541 2.80 -10.08 2.48
C VAL A 541 4.32 -9.85 2.58
N SER A 542 4.86 -9.94 3.79
CA SER A 542 6.29 -9.80 4.08
C SER A 542 6.68 -10.57 5.35
N PRO A 543 7.98 -10.78 5.66
CA PRO A 543 8.42 -11.36 6.93
C PRO A 543 7.84 -10.64 8.16
N LYS A 544 7.67 -9.31 8.10
CA LYS A 544 7.03 -8.48 9.12
C LYS A 544 5.55 -8.82 9.37
N SER A 545 4.91 -9.62 8.51
CA SER A 545 3.56 -10.13 8.70
C SER A 545 3.52 -11.33 9.66
N ASP A 546 4.54 -12.20 9.64
CA ASP A 546 4.71 -13.24 10.67
C ASP A 546 5.12 -12.63 12.01
N VAL A 547 5.88 -11.52 12.01
CA VAL A 547 6.22 -10.76 13.24
C VAL A 547 4.96 -10.28 13.97
N TYR A 548 3.94 -9.82 13.25
CA TYR A 548 2.65 -9.45 13.84
C TYR A 548 1.95 -10.66 14.49
N ALA A 549 1.88 -11.79 13.78
CA ALA A 549 1.33 -13.01 14.33
C ALA A 549 2.10 -13.51 15.58
N PHE A 550 3.43 -13.38 15.57
CA PHE A 550 4.29 -13.70 16.71
C PHE A 550 4.01 -12.80 17.92
N GLY A 551 3.77 -11.50 17.71
CA GLY A 551 3.34 -10.57 18.77
C GLY A 551 2.08 -11.06 19.49
N MET A 552 1.08 -11.55 18.75
CA MET A 552 -0.13 -12.14 19.36
C MET A 552 0.18 -13.40 20.17
N VAL A 553 1.05 -14.29 19.66
CA VAL A 553 1.50 -15.49 20.39
C VAL A 553 2.18 -15.13 21.71
N VAL A 554 3.06 -14.11 21.72
CA VAL A 554 3.71 -13.62 22.94
C VAL A 554 2.68 -13.12 23.97
N LEU A 555 1.69 -12.34 23.56
CA LEU A 555 0.66 -11.86 24.50
C LEU A 555 -0.21 -13.01 25.04
N GLN A 556 -0.47 -14.06 24.25
CA GLN A 556 -1.21 -15.23 24.73
C GLN A 556 -0.38 -16.12 25.65
N LEU A 557 0.93 -16.28 25.41
CA LEU A 557 1.85 -16.94 26.34
C LEU A 557 1.81 -16.26 27.73
N LEU A 558 1.87 -14.93 27.77
CA LEU A 558 1.84 -14.15 29.02
C LEU A 558 0.52 -14.27 29.80
N THR A 559 -0.61 -14.38 29.10
CA THR A 559 -1.94 -14.16 29.71
C THR A 559 -2.88 -15.39 29.70
N ALA A 560 -2.56 -16.43 28.91
CA ALA A 560 -3.46 -17.55 28.56
C ALA A 560 -4.84 -17.13 28.01
N LYS A 561 -5.03 -15.87 27.62
CA LYS A 561 -6.31 -15.33 27.13
C LYS A 561 -6.49 -15.57 25.63
N ARG A 562 -7.75 -15.48 25.17
CA ARG A 562 -8.07 -15.51 23.74
C ARG A 562 -7.56 -14.25 23.04
N ALA A 563 -7.12 -14.36 21.80
CA ALA A 563 -6.53 -13.27 21.02
C ALA A 563 -7.45 -12.04 20.79
N ILE A 564 -8.77 -12.20 20.92
CA ILE A 564 -9.75 -11.11 20.69
C ILE A 564 -9.52 -9.97 21.69
N ALA A 565 -9.26 -8.76 21.17
CA ALA A 565 -8.97 -7.53 21.92
C ALA A 565 -7.73 -7.59 22.86
N LEU A 566 -6.92 -8.67 22.79
CA LEU A 566 -5.84 -8.91 23.74
C LEU A 566 -4.73 -7.85 23.71
N ALA A 567 -4.39 -7.34 22.52
CA ALA A 567 -3.39 -6.26 22.37
C ALA A 567 -3.78 -5.01 23.17
N HIS A 568 -5.05 -4.57 23.06
CA HIS A 568 -5.56 -3.44 23.83
C HIS A 568 -5.58 -3.73 25.33
N LEU A 569 -5.95 -4.95 25.75
CA LEU A 569 -5.96 -5.32 27.16
C LEU A 569 -4.56 -5.23 27.79
N VAL A 570 -3.53 -5.69 27.09
CA VAL A 570 -2.14 -5.60 27.54
C VAL A 570 -1.62 -4.16 27.48
N GLU A 571 -1.93 -3.41 26.41
CA GLU A 571 -1.58 -1.99 26.29
C GLU A 571 -2.14 -1.16 27.47
N THR A 572 -3.43 -1.31 27.79
CA THR A 572 -4.07 -0.64 28.92
C THR A 572 -3.45 -1.05 30.26
N ALA A 573 -3.30 -2.36 30.52
CA ALA A 573 -2.73 -2.84 31.78
C ALA A 573 -1.27 -2.42 32.00
N ILE A 574 -0.49 -2.14 30.94
CA ILE A 574 0.86 -1.58 31.06
C ILE A 574 0.83 -0.07 31.34
N GLN A 575 -0.15 0.66 30.78
CA GLN A 575 -0.33 2.10 31.03
C GLN A 575 -0.82 2.38 32.46
N ASP A 576 -1.73 1.56 32.98
CA ASP A 576 -2.26 1.65 34.35
C ASP A 576 -1.38 0.92 35.40
N ASP A 577 -0.24 0.36 34.97
CA ASP A 577 0.70 -0.50 35.72
C ASP A 577 0.10 -1.79 36.34
N GLN A 578 -1.13 -2.15 35.96
CA GLN A 578 -1.84 -3.37 36.38
C GLN A 578 -1.47 -4.62 35.57
N LEU A 579 -0.25 -4.69 35.00
CA LEU A 579 0.18 -5.84 34.20
C LEU A 579 0.03 -7.17 34.96
N MET A 580 0.29 -7.18 36.28
CA MET A 580 0.15 -8.37 37.12
C MET A 580 -1.27 -8.95 37.14
N GLU A 581 -2.31 -8.11 37.07
CA GLU A 581 -3.71 -8.56 37.10
C GLU A 581 -4.12 -9.32 35.83
N ILE A 582 -3.40 -9.11 34.72
CA ILE A 582 -3.76 -9.71 33.43
C ILE A 582 -2.90 -10.92 33.03
N LEU A 583 -1.77 -11.16 33.70
CA LEU A 583 -0.94 -12.35 33.51
C LEU A 583 -1.68 -13.63 33.94
N ASP A 584 -1.22 -14.78 33.46
CA ASP A 584 -1.75 -16.07 33.89
C ASP A 584 -1.20 -16.46 35.28
N PRO A 585 -2.02 -16.52 36.35
CA PRO A 585 -1.56 -16.89 37.69
C PRO A 585 -1.15 -18.37 37.79
N MET A 586 -1.59 -19.23 36.86
CA MET A 586 -1.25 -20.65 36.84
C MET A 586 0.16 -20.91 36.29
N ALA A 587 0.81 -19.90 35.69
CA ALA A 587 2.19 -19.99 35.22
C ALA A 587 3.23 -19.87 36.37
N GLY A 588 2.79 -19.60 37.60
CA GLY A 588 3.65 -19.38 38.77
C GLY A 588 4.09 -17.91 38.94
N GLN A 589 5.13 -17.70 39.75
CA GLN A 589 5.60 -16.35 40.10
C GLN A 589 6.39 -15.71 38.95
N TRP A 590 5.73 -14.85 38.18
CA TRP A 590 6.35 -14.11 37.07
C TRP A 590 7.45 -13.13 37.55
N PRO A 591 8.61 -13.06 36.86
CA PRO A 591 9.60 -12.01 37.08
C PRO A 591 9.08 -10.72 36.41
N MET A 592 8.54 -9.80 37.20
CA MET A 592 7.71 -8.69 36.66
C MET A 592 8.46 -7.72 35.74
N LYS A 593 9.76 -7.47 35.95
CA LYS A 593 10.56 -6.57 35.11
C LYS A 593 10.77 -7.17 33.71
N GLU A 594 11.24 -8.40 33.66
CA GLU A 594 11.48 -9.19 32.46
C GLU A 594 10.16 -9.49 31.72
N THR A 595 9.07 -9.68 32.48
CA THR A 595 7.71 -9.86 31.93
C THR A 595 7.19 -8.57 31.29
N LYS A 596 7.50 -7.40 31.86
CA LYS A 596 7.17 -6.10 31.26
C LYS A 596 7.99 -5.82 30.01
N GLU A 597 9.27 -6.24 29.96
CA GLU A 597 10.11 -6.22 28.75
C GLU A 597 9.49 -7.11 27.64
N LEU A 598 9.12 -8.36 27.95
CA LEU A 598 8.50 -9.28 26.99
C LEU A 598 7.13 -8.79 26.49
N ALA A 599 6.31 -8.19 27.37
CA ALA A 599 5.00 -7.67 27.00
C ALA A 599 5.11 -6.44 26.07
N LEU A 600 6.04 -5.53 26.35
CA LEU A 600 6.35 -4.39 25.48
C LEU A 600 6.91 -4.84 24.12
N LEU A 601 7.79 -5.86 24.12
CA LEU A 601 8.30 -6.46 22.88
C LEU A 601 7.15 -7.05 22.05
N GLY A 602 6.26 -7.83 22.67
CA GLY A 602 5.06 -8.37 22.03
C GLY A 602 4.13 -7.30 21.45
N LEU A 603 3.93 -6.17 22.16
CA LEU A 603 3.18 -5.03 21.63
C LEU A 603 3.88 -4.33 20.45
N SER A 604 5.21 -4.16 20.48
CA SER A 604 5.95 -3.54 19.37
C SER A 604 5.87 -4.37 18.07
N CYS A 605 5.83 -5.69 18.18
CA CYS A 605 5.56 -6.60 17.07
C CYS A 605 4.15 -6.40 16.45
N LEU A 606 3.19 -5.87 17.22
CA LEU A 606 1.80 -5.66 16.82
C LEU A 606 1.53 -4.30 16.18
N GLU A 607 2.56 -3.51 15.88
CA GLU A 607 2.38 -2.19 15.28
C GLU A 607 1.59 -2.22 13.96
N LEU A 608 0.75 -1.21 13.76
CA LEU A 608 -0.23 -1.20 12.66
C LEU A 608 0.40 -0.97 11.28
N ARG A 609 1.66 -0.51 11.23
CA ARG A 609 2.47 -0.42 10.01
C ARG A 609 3.63 -1.40 10.09
N ARG A 610 3.84 -2.19 9.04
CA ARG A 610 4.91 -3.20 8.94
C ARG A 610 6.33 -2.66 9.18
N ARG A 611 6.52 -1.35 8.93
CA ARG A 611 7.81 -0.63 9.05
C ARG A 611 8.05 -0.01 10.44
N ASP A 612 7.01 0.05 11.26
CA ASP A 612 7.08 0.57 12.64
C ASP A 612 7.27 -0.61 13.65
N ARG A 613 7.22 -1.87 13.16
CA ARG A 613 7.53 -3.12 13.90
C ARG A 613 9.05 -3.40 13.92
N PRO A 614 9.61 -3.94 15.03
CA PRO A 614 11.03 -4.29 15.15
C PRO A 614 11.45 -5.41 14.19
N ASP A 615 12.74 -5.54 13.90
CA ASP A 615 13.28 -6.67 13.15
C ASP A 615 13.39 -7.94 14.00
N LEU A 616 12.95 -9.07 13.42
CA LEU A 616 12.85 -10.32 14.15
C LEU A 616 14.22 -10.89 14.52
N LYS A 617 15.23 -10.71 13.65
CA LYS A 617 16.59 -11.23 13.84
C LYS A 617 17.45 -10.26 14.61
N ASP A 618 17.39 -8.98 14.27
CA ASP A 618 18.37 -8.00 14.78
C ASP A 618 17.90 -7.27 16.05
N GLU A 619 16.61 -7.30 16.39
CA GLU A 619 16.05 -6.66 17.61
C GLU A 619 15.31 -7.66 18.54
N VAL A 620 14.40 -8.48 17.99
CA VAL A 620 13.51 -9.34 18.79
C VAL A 620 14.24 -10.58 19.33
N LEU A 621 14.93 -11.35 18.48
CA LEU A 621 15.62 -12.57 18.90
C LEU A 621 16.69 -12.30 20.00
N PRO A 622 17.55 -11.27 19.92
CA PRO A 622 18.53 -10.98 20.98
C PRO A 622 17.90 -10.48 22.29
N ALA A 623 16.64 -10.02 22.27
CA ALA A 623 15.88 -9.74 23.49
C ALA A 623 15.33 -11.03 24.12
N LEU A 624 14.79 -11.93 23.29
CA LEU A 624 14.30 -13.24 23.72
C LEU A 624 15.43 -14.14 24.25
N GLU A 625 16.65 -14.03 23.72
CA GLU A 625 17.84 -14.73 24.24
C GLU A 625 18.13 -14.35 25.69
N ARG A 626 18.20 -13.04 26.00
CA ARG A 626 18.41 -12.56 27.39
C ARG A 626 17.30 -13.02 28.34
N LEU A 627 16.05 -13.04 27.86
CA LEU A 627 14.89 -13.48 28.64
C LEU A 627 14.94 -15.01 28.86
N LYS A 628 15.29 -15.78 27.84
CA LYS A 628 15.54 -17.23 27.95
C LYS A 628 16.62 -17.54 28.98
N ASP A 629 17.72 -16.77 29.04
CA ASP A 629 18.75 -16.96 30.08
C ASP A 629 18.22 -16.73 31.50
N VAL A 630 17.21 -15.87 31.70
CA VAL A 630 16.53 -15.70 32.99
C VAL A 630 15.64 -16.91 33.29
N ALA A 631 14.95 -17.43 32.28
CA ALA A 631 14.11 -18.62 32.38
C ALA A 631 14.91 -19.89 32.70
N ASP A 632 16.05 -20.11 32.02
CA ASP A 632 16.89 -21.29 32.22
C ASP A 632 17.50 -21.30 33.63
N ARG A 633 18.09 -20.17 34.09
CA ARG A 633 18.54 -20.02 35.49
C ARG A 633 17.44 -20.27 36.53
N SER A 634 16.18 -20.01 36.16
CA SER A 634 15.03 -20.25 37.03
C SER A 634 14.59 -21.71 37.01
N ARG A 635 14.63 -22.38 35.85
CA ARG A 635 14.39 -23.84 35.73
C ARG A 635 15.39 -24.62 36.58
N ASP A 636 16.67 -24.27 36.52
CA ASP A 636 17.73 -24.95 37.29
C ASP A 636 17.62 -24.73 38.81
N SER A 637 16.89 -23.68 39.24
CA SER A 637 16.60 -23.42 40.66
C SER A 637 15.40 -24.21 41.21
N VAL A 638 14.55 -24.78 40.33
CA VAL A 638 13.49 -25.71 40.73
C VAL A 638 14.13 -27.08 40.94
N PRO A 639 13.91 -27.75 42.09
CA PRO A 639 14.40 -29.11 42.27
C PRO A 639 13.87 -30.02 41.17
N LYS A 640 14.77 -30.55 40.32
CA LYS A 640 14.43 -31.57 39.33
C LYS A 640 13.75 -32.72 40.07
N VAL A 641 12.45 -32.93 39.85
CA VAL A 641 11.80 -34.20 40.17
C VAL A 641 12.62 -35.26 39.44
N GLN A 642 13.17 -36.24 40.17
CA GLN A 642 14.21 -37.13 39.67
C GLN A 642 13.82 -37.68 38.30
N LEU A 643 14.65 -37.40 37.29
CA LEU A 643 14.38 -37.82 35.92
C LEU A 643 14.27 -39.35 35.92
N ALA A 644 13.07 -39.87 35.68
CA ALA A 644 12.82 -41.30 35.74
C ALA A 644 13.78 -42.01 34.78
N SER A 645 14.56 -42.96 35.31
CA SER A 645 15.62 -43.60 34.55
C SER A 645 15.06 -44.22 33.27
N PRO A 646 15.62 -43.93 32.08
CA PRO A 646 15.18 -44.53 30.82
C PRO A 646 14.98 -46.04 30.95
N ASN A 647 13.83 -46.54 30.48
CA ASN A 647 13.39 -47.93 30.75
C ASN A 647 14.41 -49.01 30.35
N HIS A 648 15.30 -48.72 29.39
CA HIS A 648 16.37 -49.63 28.95
C HIS A 648 17.58 -49.70 29.90
N PHE A 649 17.68 -48.81 30.89
CA PHE A 649 18.64 -48.90 32.00
C PHE A 649 18.11 -49.74 33.18
N VAL A 650 16.81 -50.01 33.23
CA VAL A 650 16.16 -50.71 34.35
C VAL A 650 16.27 -52.22 34.17
N CYS A 651 16.77 -52.92 35.18
CA CYS A 651 16.88 -54.38 35.17
C CYS A 651 15.49 -55.03 35.15
N PRO A 652 15.20 -55.96 34.22
CA PRO A 652 13.91 -56.64 34.20
C PRO A 652 13.60 -57.47 35.45
N ILE A 653 14.61 -57.93 36.19
CA ILE A 653 14.46 -58.68 37.44
C ILE A 653 14.29 -57.72 38.63
N LEU A 654 15.25 -56.81 38.85
CA LEU A 654 15.26 -55.94 40.04
C LEU A 654 14.24 -54.80 40.01
N LYS A 655 13.78 -54.40 38.81
CA LYS A 655 12.97 -53.18 38.58
C LYS A 655 13.67 -51.87 39.00
N ASP A 656 14.99 -51.90 39.11
CA ASP A 656 15.87 -50.76 39.42
C ASP A 656 17.02 -50.67 38.39
N VAL A 657 17.73 -49.55 38.34
CA VAL A 657 18.79 -49.26 37.36
C VAL A 657 19.96 -50.24 37.51
N MET A 658 20.35 -50.86 36.40
CA MET A 658 21.48 -51.80 36.36
C MET A 658 22.79 -51.13 36.86
N HIS A 659 23.54 -51.86 37.68
CA HIS A 659 24.86 -51.47 38.19
C HIS A 659 25.98 -52.15 37.40
N ASP A 660 25.78 -53.40 36.99
CA ASP A 660 26.67 -54.13 36.07
C ASP A 660 25.81 -54.89 35.04
N PRO A 661 25.47 -54.27 33.89
CA PRO A 661 24.58 -54.88 32.91
C PRO A 661 25.30 -55.97 32.10
N CYS A 662 24.69 -57.15 32.01
CA CYS A 662 25.17 -58.24 31.16
C CYS A 662 24.02 -58.90 30.38
N VAL A 663 24.34 -59.36 29.16
CA VAL A 663 23.44 -60.08 28.26
C VAL A 663 23.46 -61.57 28.60
N ALA A 664 22.29 -62.19 28.75
CA ALA A 664 22.14 -63.63 28.95
C ALA A 664 21.85 -64.36 27.62
N ALA A 665 21.82 -65.70 27.67
CA ALA A 665 21.62 -66.54 26.48
C ALA A 665 20.22 -66.43 25.83
N ASP A 666 19.29 -65.68 26.42
CA ASP A 666 17.99 -65.31 25.82
C ASP A 666 18.03 -63.99 25.03
N GLY A 667 19.19 -63.31 25.00
CA GLY A 667 19.39 -62.03 24.31
C GLY A 667 18.97 -60.79 25.11
N TYR A 668 18.42 -60.94 26.32
CA TYR A 668 18.04 -59.82 27.17
C TYR A 668 19.21 -59.38 28.06
N THR A 669 19.24 -58.08 28.42
CA THR A 669 20.22 -57.53 29.36
C THR A 669 19.61 -57.41 30.77
N TYR A 670 20.38 -57.83 31.77
CA TYR A 670 20.03 -57.86 33.18
C TYR A 670 21.17 -57.29 34.02
N ASP A 671 20.92 -56.93 35.29
CA ASP A 671 22.02 -56.72 36.23
C ASP A 671 22.65 -58.07 36.57
N ARG A 672 23.98 -58.13 36.53
CA ARG A 672 24.79 -59.32 36.81
C ARG A 672 24.31 -60.08 38.05
N ARG A 673 24.17 -59.39 39.18
CA ARG A 673 23.87 -60.03 40.47
C ARG A 673 22.46 -60.63 40.50
N ALA A 674 21.55 -60.07 39.72
CA ALA A 674 20.18 -60.52 39.61
C ALA A 674 20.06 -61.77 38.73
N ILE A 675 20.74 -61.78 37.57
CA ILE A 675 20.69 -62.92 36.65
C ILE A 675 21.57 -64.08 37.10
N GLU A 676 22.73 -63.84 37.70
CA GLU A 676 23.57 -64.89 38.30
C GLU A 676 22.75 -65.65 39.36
N LYS A 677 22.11 -64.94 40.30
CA LYS A 677 21.24 -65.55 41.30
C LYS A 677 20.03 -66.27 40.69
N TRP A 678 19.33 -65.67 39.71
CA TRP A 678 18.20 -66.33 39.05
C TRP A 678 18.60 -67.66 38.43
N VAL A 679 19.79 -67.71 37.83
CA VAL A 679 20.34 -68.86 37.09
C VAL A 679 21.00 -69.90 38.01
N GLU A 680 21.27 -69.57 39.28
CA GLU A 680 21.52 -70.56 40.34
C GLU A 680 20.24 -71.32 40.73
N GLU A 681 19.12 -70.60 40.85
CA GLU A 681 17.82 -71.13 41.30
C GLU A 681 16.99 -71.76 40.14
N ASN A 682 17.25 -71.41 38.87
CA ASN A 682 16.42 -71.79 37.71
C ASN A 682 17.24 -72.08 36.42
N ASP A 683 16.62 -72.78 35.46
CA ASP A 683 17.15 -73.06 34.12
C ASP A 683 16.42 -72.31 32.97
N ASN A 684 15.52 -71.38 33.31
CA ASN A 684 14.67 -70.64 32.36
C ASN A 684 15.00 -69.14 32.30
N SER A 685 14.60 -68.51 31.19
CA SER A 685 14.70 -67.07 30.94
C SER A 685 13.73 -66.30 31.85
N PRO A 686 14.20 -65.32 32.63
CA PRO A 686 13.33 -64.48 33.45
C PRO A 686 12.30 -63.67 32.63
N MET A 687 12.59 -63.39 31.36
CA MET A 687 11.73 -62.59 30.48
C MET A 687 10.74 -63.41 29.65
N THR A 688 11.09 -64.65 29.28
CA THR A 688 10.29 -65.47 28.34
C THR A 688 9.78 -66.77 28.93
N ASN A 689 10.28 -67.19 30.10
CA ASN A 689 10.02 -68.48 30.75
C ASN A 689 10.40 -69.71 29.89
N LEU A 690 11.14 -69.52 28.80
CA LEU A 690 11.72 -70.59 27.97
C LEU A 690 13.06 -71.06 28.57
N ALA A 691 13.45 -72.31 28.30
CA ALA A 691 14.74 -72.85 28.75
C ALA A 691 15.92 -72.04 28.16
N LEU A 692 16.92 -71.71 28.98
CA LEU A 692 18.10 -70.95 28.55
C LEU A 692 19.04 -71.86 27.73
N PRO A 693 19.51 -71.44 26.53
CA PRO A 693 20.44 -72.24 25.72
C PRO A 693 21.78 -72.54 26.39
N ASN A 694 22.21 -71.70 27.34
CA ASN A 694 23.35 -71.90 28.24
C ASN A 694 23.30 -70.86 29.38
N LYS A 695 24.21 -70.99 30.36
CA LYS A 695 24.31 -70.10 31.54
C LYS A 695 25.40 -69.02 31.42
N ASN A 696 25.89 -68.72 30.22
CA ASN A 696 26.94 -67.72 30.02
C ASN A 696 26.38 -66.29 30.03
N LEU A 697 27.14 -65.35 30.60
CA LEU A 697 26.76 -63.94 30.72
C LEU A 697 27.83 -63.05 30.06
N ILE A 698 27.42 -62.23 29.09
CA ILE A 698 28.32 -61.35 28.33
C ILE A 698 28.21 -59.91 28.87
N PRO A 699 29.29 -59.28 29.36
CA PRO A 699 29.23 -57.90 29.86
C PRO A 699 28.78 -56.89 28.78
N ASN A 700 27.83 -56.02 29.11
CA ASN A 700 27.31 -54.99 28.20
C ASN A 700 27.97 -53.62 28.52
N TYR A 701 29.26 -53.50 28.21
CA TYR A 701 30.04 -52.29 28.49
C TYR A 701 29.48 -51.02 27.81
N THR A 702 28.79 -51.15 26.67
CA THR A 702 28.11 -50.04 25.99
C THR A 702 26.97 -49.49 26.85
N LEU A 703 26.10 -50.36 27.37
CA LEU A 703 25.01 -49.94 28.25
C LEU A 703 25.54 -49.44 29.61
N LEU A 704 26.59 -50.06 30.15
CA LEU A 704 27.24 -49.60 31.38
C LEU A 704 27.77 -48.16 31.21
N SER A 705 28.41 -47.87 30.07
CA SER A 705 28.93 -46.52 29.77
C SER A 705 27.80 -45.49 29.69
N ALA A 706 26.70 -45.81 29.00
CA ALA A 706 25.52 -44.95 28.92
C ALA A 706 24.86 -44.72 30.30
N ILE A 707 24.81 -45.74 31.16
CA ILE A 707 24.30 -45.62 32.54
C ILE A 707 25.23 -44.75 33.39
N MET A 708 26.55 -44.85 33.24
CA MET A 708 27.52 -44.00 33.94
C MET A 708 27.42 -42.54 33.48
N GLU A 709 27.30 -42.29 32.18
CA GLU A 709 27.11 -40.96 31.61
C GLU A 709 25.78 -40.34 32.08
N TRP A 710 24.67 -41.07 32.02
CA TRP A 710 23.39 -40.61 32.56
C TRP A 710 23.46 -40.32 34.07
N LYS A 711 24.14 -41.17 34.86
CA LYS A 711 24.34 -40.93 36.30
C LYS A 711 25.26 -39.73 36.59
N SER A 712 26.16 -39.33 35.68
CA SER A 712 26.97 -38.12 35.85
C SER A 712 26.17 -36.85 35.49
N GLN A 713 25.37 -36.90 34.42
CA GLN A 713 24.46 -35.82 34.01
C GLN A 713 23.29 -35.61 34.99
N SER A 714 22.90 -36.64 35.74
CA SER A 714 21.80 -36.58 36.73
C SER A 714 22.23 -36.09 38.13
N ASN A 715 23.55 -35.96 38.38
CA ASN A 715 24.12 -35.42 39.62
C ASN A 715 24.69 -34.00 39.43
N GLN A 716 24.22 -33.30 38.40
CA GLN A 716 24.48 -31.88 38.10
C GLN A 716 23.14 -31.13 37.95
#